data_AF-A0A1I0FII6-F1
#
_entry.id   AF-A0A1I0FII6-F1
#
_cell.length_a   1.000
_cell.length_b   1.000
_cell.length_c   1.000
_cell.angle_alpha   90.00
_cell.angle_beta   90.00
_cell.angle_gamma   90.00
#
_symmetry.space_group_name_H-M   'P 1'
#
loop_
_entity.id
_entity.type
_entity.pdbx_description
1 polymer ?
#
loop_
_entity_poly.entity_id
_entity_poly.type
_entity_poly.pdbx_seq_one_letter_code
_entity_poly.pdbx_strand_id
1 'polypeptide(L)'
;MRTFLNPRWLWLLNTLPVALLLLFFGAEYHVIQSLLEPAGQLAWQVLGAALLGLGLLHAAYAGWLVARRRRLPLSYAPVVLAAYIGLLYAYGVYNGQLFPFSVPSWMVPADLPLYAGTFLMPTLAHAAAVLVLHLTPASREFKAWPNFVAALAVPAVWYLFVQLVLPFWHSGGGRAGEHALVVLLITGTLLFLLALSRGVYLLARRQAGAWAPYRWLGVLLVAGVLPLLGLAVNNGELGLRGFSQSEGGIFGDFSGPWWYGLAVLNAALLICPNPAGRRARLALFLGRGVLFGYTLYFFLVFLPFLPLSVVAVAALGVGFLLLAPLVLFIVHVRVLSHDYAALRPHFGRRGLLAGLLLAGAVLPLAVAGQYAWHRATLHRALNYVYLPNYFQRAADAKVDTTALRAVLGSVRHHKSRNGASITGARLPYLSSFYNWLVLDNLTLPESKVELLEQVFFAPVAAAAAAPTAVASAPDQPTPEVAALAVPTVGRAEATNPAAPRLTSLKARSRYDARQRVWVSWLDLTITNSPDLSQAEYTTQLALPAGCFVSNYYLDMAGRREFGILAEKRAATWVYRQIRDTNRDPGLLTYRNGNELDLRVFPFAAGEVRRTGLELLHPEPLTLQLDGQSVQLGQAGPEAQVPAAPATWAAGGATYVSAAQKAALPLVRRQPYYHFLLDMSAGKQPYWGPYRQLMDAAIKQSGQDYETIEASFVGSRVRRITRRGLMWLDAETLTAEGGFFLDRAIRQTLVRAAETPVPRYPVLVVLSDDFQRAILPTNFADLRHAFPESDLFYELRADGRFVSHSLLHEPAVALDTLAAPVPAGPVVAWPNANSPVAYLPANGQPELVFPDTLAAQSLATLRPRDWRAGLALQAGWRRQLHHPETGEAAGRQLVQASFRTGLLTPLTAYLALENDAQKAALRRKQAEMLAGHSALEAEEDRRMSEPGDWLVGALLAAGLAWQGWRRYRRAGLVAG
;
A
#
# COMPACT_ATOMS: atom_id res chain seq x y z
N MET A 1 17.23 17.73 35.48
CA MET A 1 16.83 18.90 34.66
C MET A 1 17.97 19.88 34.40
N ARG A 2 18.79 20.31 35.38
CA ARG A 2 19.97 21.18 35.09
C ARG A 2 21.02 20.57 34.14
N THR A 3 20.99 19.25 33.94
CA THR A 3 21.75 18.54 32.90
C THR A 3 21.43 19.00 31.49
N PHE A 4 20.25 19.58 31.23
CA PHE A 4 19.89 20.17 29.92
C PHE A 4 20.71 21.41 29.56
N LEU A 5 21.42 22.01 30.53
CA LEU A 5 22.40 23.08 30.28
C LEU A 5 23.72 22.54 29.72
N ASN A 6 23.89 21.21 29.63
CA ASN A 6 25.07 20.59 29.03
C ASN A 6 24.96 20.70 27.50
N PRO A 7 25.95 21.29 26.81
CA PRO A 7 25.93 21.45 25.35
C PRO A 7 25.86 20.13 24.57
N ARG A 8 26.18 18.98 25.18
CA ARG A 8 26.06 17.66 24.52
C ARG A 8 24.63 17.31 24.10
N TRP A 9 23.62 17.90 24.73
CA TRP A 9 22.23 17.71 24.33
C TRP A 9 21.92 18.31 22.94
N LEU A 10 22.70 19.28 22.47
CA LEU A 10 22.51 19.89 21.16
C LEU A 10 22.71 18.90 20.01
N TRP A 11 23.62 17.93 20.16
CA TRP A 11 23.82 16.88 19.16
C TRP A 11 22.56 16.05 18.94
N LEU A 12 21.85 15.72 20.02
CA LEU A 12 20.65 14.87 19.97
C LEU A 12 19.38 15.67 19.64
N LEU A 13 19.21 16.87 20.20
CA LEU A 13 17.96 17.64 20.12
C LEU A 13 17.94 18.64 18.96
N ASN A 14 19.08 18.88 18.31
CA ASN A 14 19.19 19.78 17.17
C ASN A 14 19.94 19.15 16.00
N THR A 15 21.22 18.82 16.15
CA THR A 15 22.06 18.43 15.01
C THR A 15 21.54 17.18 14.30
N LEU A 16 21.20 16.13 15.05
CA LEU A 16 20.64 14.90 14.48
C LEU A 16 19.28 15.15 13.80
N PRO A 17 18.27 15.78 14.44
CA PRO A 17 17.00 16.11 13.78
C PRO A 17 17.15 16.97 12.52
N VAL A 18 18.01 17.99 12.54
CA VAL A 18 18.26 18.87 11.38
C VAL A 18 18.93 18.10 10.24
N ALA A 19 19.90 17.24 10.54
CA ALA A 19 20.55 16.39 9.53
C ALA A 19 19.56 15.42 8.87
N LEU A 20 18.67 14.80 9.67
CA LEU A 20 17.61 13.93 9.15
C LEU A 20 16.63 14.72 8.29
N LEU A 21 16.20 15.90 8.74
CA LEU A 21 15.29 16.76 7.98
C LEU A 21 15.90 17.17 6.63
N LEU A 22 17.19 17.56 6.60
CA LEU A 22 17.91 17.89 5.37
C LEU A 22 18.01 16.69 4.42
N LEU A 23 18.22 15.48 4.95
CA LEU A 23 18.26 14.26 4.13
C LEU A 23 16.89 13.98 3.49
N PHE A 24 15.80 14.05 4.27
CA PHE A 24 14.45 13.85 3.74
C PHE A 24 14.08 14.92 2.71
N PHE A 25 14.28 16.20 3.03
CA PHE A 25 13.98 17.30 2.12
C PHE A 25 14.85 17.27 0.85
N GLY A 26 16.14 16.92 0.96
CA GLY A 26 17.02 16.77 -0.20
C GLY A 26 16.59 15.63 -1.13
N ALA A 27 16.14 14.50 -0.58
CA ALA A 27 15.65 13.37 -1.36
C ALA A 27 14.38 13.75 -2.16
N GLU A 28 13.43 14.44 -1.53
CA GLU A 28 12.17 14.84 -2.18
C GLU A 28 12.38 15.96 -3.20
N TYR A 29 13.25 16.93 -2.92
CA TYR A 29 13.61 17.98 -3.88
C TYR A 29 14.13 17.40 -5.20
N HIS A 30 14.98 16.38 -5.15
CA HIS A 30 15.51 15.73 -6.35
C HIS A 30 14.40 15.10 -7.22
N VAL A 31 13.30 14.66 -6.62
CA VAL A 31 12.16 14.08 -7.35
C VAL A 31 11.33 15.16 -8.05
N ILE A 32 11.09 16.30 -7.38
CA ILE A 32 10.13 17.31 -7.85
C ILE A 32 10.74 18.53 -8.52
N GLN A 33 12.07 18.72 -8.47
CA GLN A 33 12.73 19.94 -8.94
C GLN A 33 12.35 20.38 -10.37
N SER A 34 12.11 19.43 -11.29
CA SER A 34 11.75 19.75 -12.67
C SER A 34 10.31 20.25 -12.85
N LEU A 35 9.46 20.11 -11.82
CA LEU A 35 8.07 20.63 -11.80
C LEU A 35 7.96 21.98 -11.08
N LEU A 36 9.02 22.40 -10.39
CA LEU A 36 9.04 23.65 -9.64
C LEU A 36 9.35 24.83 -10.57
N GLU A 37 8.58 25.91 -10.41
CA GLU A 37 8.92 27.21 -10.99
C GLU A 37 10.25 27.73 -10.43
N PRO A 38 10.96 28.63 -11.14
CA PRO A 38 12.23 29.18 -10.67
C PRO A 38 12.17 29.79 -9.26
N ALA A 39 11.03 30.43 -8.90
CA ALA A 39 10.81 30.96 -7.56
C ALA A 39 10.72 29.84 -6.50
N GLY A 40 10.05 28.74 -6.81
CA GLY A 40 9.99 27.56 -5.94
C GLY A 40 11.35 26.88 -5.76
N GLN A 41 12.11 26.74 -6.85
CA GLN A 41 13.48 26.21 -6.78
C GLN A 41 14.37 27.08 -5.89
N LEU A 42 14.27 28.40 -6.03
CA LEU A 42 15.00 29.35 -5.18
C LEU A 42 14.57 29.21 -3.70
N ALA A 43 13.27 29.09 -3.42
CA ALA A 43 12.75 28.92 -2.06
C ALA A 43 13.32 27.64 -1.40
N TRP A 44 13.36 26.52 -2.12
CA TRP A 44 13.99 25.27 -1.67
C TRP A 44 15.47 25.45 -1.35
N GLN A 45 16.22 26.10 -2.25
CA GLN A 45 17.65 26.33 -2.09
C GLN A 45 17.95 27.27 -0.91
N VAL A 46 17.21 28.38 -0.78
CA VAL A 46 17.40 29.36 0.30
C VAL A 46 17.04 28.77 1.65
N LEU A 47 15.89 28.12 1.79
CA LEU A 47 15.47 27.52 3.05
C LEU A 47 16.34 26.31 3.42
N GLY A 48 16.74 25.50 2.43
CA GLY A 48 17.69 24.40 2.62
C GLY A 48 19.05 24.89 3.08
N ALA A 49 19.59 25.95 2.45
CA ALA A 49 20.86 26.57 2.84
C ALA A 49 20.77 27.23 4.23
N ALA A 50 19.66 27.89 4.55
CA ALA A 50 19.41 28.46 5.88
C ALA A 50 19.37 27.37 6.96
N LEU A 51 18.66 26.27 6.70
CA LEU A 51 18.58 25.12 7.61
C LEU A 51 19.95 24.46 7.80
N LEU A 52 20.71 24.23 6.72
CA LEU A 52 22.07 23.70 6.78
C LEU A 52 23.01 24.62 7.55
N GLY A 53 22.99 25.93 7.25
CA GLY A 53 23.79 26.94 7.94
C GLY A 53 23.49 26.99 9.43
N LEU A 54 22.20 27.03 9.81
CA LEU A 54 21.78 27.01 11.22
C LEU A 54 22.20 25.71 11.93
N GLY A 55 22.10 24.57 11.25
CA GLY A 55 22.53 23.26 11.77
C GLY A 55 24.04 23.19 12.00
N LEU A 56 24.84 23.63 11.02
CA LEU A 56 26.31 23.67 11.13
C LEU A 56 26.76 24.66 12.21
N LEU A 57 26.16 25.86 12.28
CA LEU A 57 26.44 26.84 13.33
C LEU A 57 26.10 26.29 14.72
N HIS A 58 24.96 25.61 14.87
CA HIS A 58 24.59 24.95 16.13
C HIS A 58 25.56 23.84 16.52
N ALA A 59 25.95 22.98 15.57
CA ALA A 59 26.91 21.90 15.80
C ALA A 59 28.29 22.46 16.19
N ALA A 60 28.77 23.50 15.49
CA ALA A 60 30.02 24.18 15.80
C ALA A 60 29.98 24.83 17.19
N TYR A 61 28.88 25.52 17.52
CA TYR A 61 28.68 26.13 18.84
C TYR A 61 28.65 25.08 19.96
N ALA A 62 27.99 23.94 19.74
CA ALA A 62 27.98 22.82 20.65
C ALA A 62 29.39 22.25 20.86
N GLY A 63 30.13 22.01 19.78
CA GLY A 63 31.52 21.56 19.81
C GLY A 63 32.43 22.51 20.58
N TRP A 64 32.33 23.81 20.31
CA TRP A 64 33.09 24.86 21.00
C TRP A 64 32.79 24.89 22.50
N LEU A 65 31.52 24.82 22.91
CA LEU A 65 31.14 24.77 24.33
C LEU A 65 31.61 23.49 25.02
N VAL A 66 31.54 22.33 24.34
CA VAL A 66 32.04 21.05 24.86
C VAL A 66 33.56 21.10 25.05
N ALA A 67 34.30 21.61 24.07
CA ALA A 67 35.75 21.77 24.14
C ALA A 67 36.16 22.68 25.30
N ARG A 68 35.45 23.80 25.49
CA ARG A 68 35.66 24.74 26.62
C ARG A 68 35.03 24.31 27.94
N ARG A 69 34.38 23.13 27.99
CA ARG A 69 33.65 22.60 29.16
C ARG A 69 32.64 23.61 29.77
N ARG A 70 32.06 24.49 28.94
CA ARG A 70 31.10 25.53 29.36
C ARG A 70 29.66 25.01 29.28
N ARG A 71 28.78 25.55 30.12
CA ARG A 71 27.33 25.32 30.07
C ARG A 71 26.67 26.33 29.13
N LEU A 72 25.47 26.01 28.67
CA LEU A 72 24.67 26.90 27.82
C LEU A 72 24.34 28.21 28.57
N PRO A 73 24.71 29.38 28.03
CA PRO A 73 24.40 30.68 28.64
C PRO A 73 22.92 31.03 28.50
N LEU A 74 22.44 32.03 29.24
CA LEU A 74 21.05 32.52 29.13
C LEU A 74 20.77 33.06 27.71
N SER A 75 21.75 33.70 27.06
CA SER A 75 21.62 34.28 25.72
C SER A 75 21.38 33.24 24.62
N TYR A 76 21.71 31.97 24.84
CA TYR A 76 21.45 30.89 23.89
C TYR A 76 19.95 30.77 23.59
N ALA A 77 19.11 30.69 24.62
CA ALA A 77 17.69 30.41 24.46
C ALA A 77 16.93 31.41 23.56
N PRO A 78 17.01 32.74 23.76
CA PRO A 78 16.29 33.69 22.90
C PRO A 78 16.83 33.71 21.47
N VAL A 79 18.14 33.53 21.25
CA VAL A 79 18.74 33.48 19.90
C VAL A 79 18.22 32.27 19.14
N VAL A 80 18.20 31.09 19.77
CA VAL A 80 17.70 29.86 19.13
C VAL A 80 16.20 29.93 18.87
N LEU A 81 15.42 30.41 19.84
CA LEU A 81 13.98 30.59 19.66
C LEU A 81 13.70 31.52 18.49
N ALA A 82 14.35 32.70 18.42
CA ALA A 82 14.16 33.65 17.33
C ALA A 82 14.57 33.06 15.97
N ALA A 83 15.71 32.38 15.88
CA ALA A 83 16.22 31.82 14.63
C ALA A 83 15.32 30.70 14.07
N TYR A 84 14.94 29.71 14.90
CA TYR A 84 14.14 28.57 14.43
C TYR A 84 12.66 28.89 14.29
N ILE A 85 12.11 29.82 15.09
CA ILE A 85 10.75 30.36 14.85
C ILE A 85 10.75 31.15 13.55
N GLY A 86 11.76 32.00 13.31
CA GLY A 86 11.90 32.73 12.05
C GLY A 86 11.99 31.80 10.84
N LEU A 87 12.74 30.70 10.96
CA LEU A 87 12.82 29.67 9.92
C LEU A 87 11.47 28.98 9.68
N LEU A 88 10.76 28.54 10.73
CA LEU A 88 9.43 27.92 10.61
C LEU A 88 8.39 28.89 10.04
N TYR A 89 8.49 30.17 10.40
CA TYR A 89 7.64 31.21 9.84
C TYR A 89 7.92 31.42 8.35
N ALA A 90 9.19 31.54 7.95
CA ALA A 90 9.57 31.62 6.54
C ALA A 90 9.11 30.38 5.77
N TYR A 91 9.30 29.19 6.34
CA TYR A 91 8.80 27.94 5.79
C TYR A 91 7.28 27.95 5.59
N GLY A 92 6.50 28.42 6.57
CA GLY A 92 5.05 28.57 6.45
C GLY A 92 4.63 29.56 5.37
N VAL A 93 5.32 30.71 5.26
CA VAL A 93 5.08 31.73 4.23
C VAL A 93 5.35 31.19 2.83
N TYR A 94 6.43 30.45 2.65
CA TYR A 94 6.84 29.87 1.36
C TYR A 94 6.28 28.47 1.11
N ASN A 95 5.39 27.95 1.96
CA ASN A 95 4.88 26.59 1.85
C ASN A 95 4.21 26.32 0.48
N GLY A 96 3.46 27.28 -0.06
CA GLY A 96 2.86 27.17 -1.39
C GLY A 96 3.87 27.22 -2.56
N GLN A 97 5.08 27.73 -2.34
CA GLN A 97 6.17 27.69 -3.33
C GLN A 97 7.03 26.44 -3.20
N LEU A 98 7.15 25.89 -1.98
CA LEU A 98 7.82 24.62 -1.71
C LEU A 98 7.00 23.43 -2.22
N PHE A 99 5.69 23.48 -2.00
CA PHE A 99 4.71 22.46 -2.36
C PHE A 99 3.56 23.07 -3.16
N PRO A 100 3.81 23.53 -4.40
CA PRO A 100 2.78 24.11 -5.24
C PRO A 100 1.80 23.04 -5.73
N PHE A 101 0.57 23.45 -6.08
CA PHE A 101 -0.44 22.55 -6.68
C PHE A 101 0.01 21.92 -8.01
N SER A 102 1.03 22.48 -8.67
CA SER A 102 1.65 21.89 -9.86
C SER A 102 2.42 20.60 -9.57
N VAL A 103 2.79 20.35 -8.31
CA VAL A 103 3.39 19.09 -7.86
C VAL A 103 2.28 18.18 -7.35
N PRO A 104 1.97 17.07 -8.05
CA PRO A 104 0.96 16.12 -7.60
C PRO A 104 1.29 15.54 -6.22
N SER A 105 0.28 15.43 -5.36
CA SER A 105 0.40 14.94 -3.99
C SER A 105 0.89 13.48 -3.89
N TRP A 106 0.74 12.67 -4.94
CA TRP A 106 1.24 11.29 -4.97
C TRP A 106 2.76 11.21 -5.16
N MET A 107 3.42 12.28 -5.63
CA MET A 107 4.87 12.33 -5.87
C MET A 107 5.66 12.64 -4.61
N VAL A 108 5.01 13.07 -3.52
CA VAL A 108 5.64 13.51 -2.28
C VAL A 108 4.84 12.97 -1.09
N PRO A 109 5.45 12.52 0.01
CA PRO A 109 4.70 12.08 1.17
C PRO A 109 3.75 13.17 1.70
N ALA A 110 2.49 12.83 1.96
CA ALA A 110 1.48 13.79 2.46
C ALA A 110 1.88 14.46 3.78
N ASP A 111 2.66 13.76 4.61
CA ASP A 111 3.13 14.26 5.91
C ASP A 111 4.39 15.13 5.79
N LEU A 112 5.01 15.23 4.60
CA LEU A 112 6.26 15.96 4.42
C LEU A 112 6.18 17.42 4.91
N PRO A 113 5.08 18.17 4.70
CA PRO A 113 4.95 19.51 5.24
C PRO A 113 5.09 19.59 6.77
N LEU A 114 4.74 18.51 7.49
CA LEU A 114 4.81 18.42 8.95
C LEU A 114 6.20 18.09 9.48
N TYR A 115 7.12 17.63 8.62
CA TYR A 115 8.46 17.20 9.04
C TYR A 115 9.26 18.38 9.58
N ALA A 116 9.15 19.57 8.97
CA ALA A 116 9.81 20.77 9.48
C ALA A 116 9.41 21.07 10.94
N GLY A 117 8.11 21.02 11.25
CA GLY A 117 7.63 21.14 12.63
C GLY A 117 8.18 20.03 13.52
N THR A 118 8.04 18.77 13.11
CA THR A 118 8.40 17.59 13.91
C THR A 118 9.89 17.57 14.29
N PHE A 119 10.78 17.82 13.33
CA PHE A 119 12.23 17.75 13.55
C PHE A 119 12.81 19.00 14.22
N LEU A 120 12.17 20.17 14.10
CA LEU A 120 12.67 21.41 14.70
C LEU A 120 12.10 21.68 16.11
N MET A 121 10.93 21.13 16.45
CA MET A 121 10.31 21.31 17.77
C MET A 121 11.17 20.87 18.96
N PRO A 122 11.95 19.77 18.93
CA PRO A 122 12.86 19.41 20.01
C PRO A 122 13.89 20.50 20.34
N THR A 123 14.36 21.22 19.32
CA THR A 123 15.28 22.35 19.50
C THR A 123 14.58 23.51 20.21
N LEU A 124 13.36 23.85 19.79
CA LEU A 124 12.56 24.92 20.42
C LEU A 124 12.20 24.57 21.87
N ALA A 125 11.76 23.33 22.13
CA ALA A 125 11.45 22.85 23.47
C ALA A 125 12.68 22.87 24.39
N HIS A 126 13.85 22.50 23.87
CA HIS A 126 15.12 22.59 24.61
C HIS A 126 15.50 24.03 24.93
N ALA A 127 15.40 24.94 23.97
CA ALA A 127 15.67 26.36 24.18
C ALA A 127 14.75 26.97 25.25
N ALA A 128 13.43 26.67 25.19
CA ALA A 128 12.48 27.07 26.22
C ALA A 128 12.84 26.49 27.60
N ALA A 129 13.24 25.22 27.68
CA ALA A 129 13.69 24.60 28.93
C ALA A 129 14.94 25.27 29.50
N VAL A 130 15.92 25.63 28.66
CA VAL A 130 17.12 26.38 29.07
C VAL A 130 16.73 27.74 29.67
N LEU A 131 15.78 28.44 29.05
CA LEU A 131 15.26 29.72 29.54
C LEU A 131 14.61 29.56 30.93
N VAL A 132 13.72 28.58 31.10
CA VAL A 132 13.07 28.28 32.39
C VAL A 132 14.09 27.96 33.48
N LEU A 133 15.13 27.18 33.15
CA LEU A 133 16.17 26.77 34.10
C LEU A 133 17.05 27.93 34.59
N HIS A 134 17.32 28.92 33.72
CA HIS A 134 18.08 30.12 34.10
C HIS A 134 17.22 31.17 34.80
N LEU A 135 15.97 31.38 34.36
CA LEU A 135 15.01 32.29 35.00
C LEU A 135 14.48 31.76 36.35
N THR A 136 14.89 30.55 36.73
CA THR A 136 14.49 29.91 37.99
C THR A 136 15.71 29.40 38.76
N PRO A 137 16.59 30.30 39.26
CA PRO A 137 17.79 29.92 39.99
C PRO A 137 17.49 29.14 41.27
N ALA A 138 18.43 28.30 41.70
CA ALA A 138 18.23 27.42 42.84
C ALA A 138 18.22 28.16 44.18
N SER A 139 18.88 29.32 44.24
CA SER A 139 19.11 30.14 45.43
C SER A 139 17.92 31.01 45.84
N ARG A 140 16.87 31.11 45.02
CA ARG A 140 15.72 31.99 45.28
C ARG A 140 14.43 31.18 45.34
N GLU A 141 13.63 31.42 46.36
CA GLU A 141 12.30 30.83 46.48
C GLU A 141 11.30 31.60 45.60
N PHE A 142 10.62 30.89 44.71
CA PHE A 142 9.60 31.45 43.82
C PHE A 142 8.25 30.80 44.13
N LYS A 143 7.19 31.61 44.17
CA LYS A 143 5.81 31.12 44.26
C LYS A 143 5.39 30.60 42.87
N ALA A 144 4.73 29.44 42.81
CA ALA A 144 4.30 28.83 41.55
C ALA A 144 3.06 29.52 40.94
N TRP A 145 2.11 29.95 41.78
CA TRP A 145 0.80 30.47 41.35
C TRP A 145 0.86 31.66 40.37
N PRO A 146 1.78 32.65 40.46
CA PRO A 146 1.82 33.77 39.52
C PRO A 146 2.06 33.32 38.08
N ASN A 147 2.78 32.21 37.89
CA ASN A 147 3.04 31.66 36.56
C ASN A 147 1.79 30.96 35.99
N PHE A 148 0.96 30.35 36.84
CA PHE A 148 -0.32 29.79 36.40
C PHE A 148 -1.34 30.89 36.05
N VAL A 149 -1.32 32.00 36.79
CA VAL A 149 -2.16 33.16 36.45
C VAL A 149 -1.66 33.85 35.18
N ALA A 150 -0.35 33.97 34.98
CA ALA A 150 0.19 34.44 33.70
C ALA A 150 -0.17 33.49 32.54
N ALA A 151 -0.11 32.18 32.75
CA ALA A 151 -0.53 31.19 31.76
C ALA A 151 -2.04 31.28 31.46
N LEU A 152 -2.90 31.53 32.44
CA LEU A 152 -4.35 31.70 32.21
C LEU A 152 -4.69 33.05 31.57
N ALA A 153 -3.92 34.09 31.88
CA ALA A 153 -4.10 35.43 31.34
C ALA A 153 -3.88 35.47 29.82
N VAL A 154 -2.92 34.69 29.29
CA VAL A 154 -2.62 34.71 27.85
C VAL A 154 -3.82 34.26 26.97
N PRO A 155 -4.45 33.08 27.18
CA PRO A 155 -5.68 32.71 26.47
C PRO A 155 -6.83 33.68 26.70
N ALA A 156 -6.97 34.25 27.91
CA ALA A 156 -8.02 35.23 28.21
C ALA A 156 -7.82 36.54 27.42
N VAL A 157 -6.58 37.04 27.34
CA VAL A 157 -6.21 38.20 26.52
C VAL A 157 -6.46 37.90 25.04
N TRP A 158 -6.12 36.70 24.56
CA TRP A 158 -6.39 36.31 23.19
C TRP A 158 -7.90 36.22 22.90
N TYR A 159 -8.69 35.67 23.81
CA TYR A 159 -10.15 35.63 23.69
C TYR A 159 -10.74 37.04 23.60
N LEU A 160 -10.30 37.96 24.47
CA LEU A 160 -10.73 39.36 24.44
C LEU A 160 -10.26 40.07 23.15
N PHE A 161 -9.03 39.82 22.70
CA PHE A 161 -8.49 40.34 21.44
C PHE A 161 -9.33 39.88 20.24
N VAL A 162 -9.66 38.60 20.16
CA VAL A 162 -10.50 38.04 19.08
C VAL A 162 -11.91 38.61 19.12
N GLN A 163 -12.49 38.85 20.30
CA GLN A 163 -13.86 39.37 20.44
C GLN A 163 -13.98 40.89 20.25
N LEU A 164 -12.95 41.64 20.65
CA LEU A 164 -13.01 43.10 20.75
C LEU A 164 -12.16 43.82 19.70
N VAL A 165 -11.05 43.24 19.26
CA VAL A 165 -10.06 43.91 18.39
C VAL A 165 -10.12 43.36 16.97
N LEU A 166 -10.14 42.04 16.82
CA LEU A 166 -10.15 41.37 15.50
C LEU A 166 -11.31 41.80 14.58
N PRO A 167 -12.55 42.04 15.04
CA PRO A 167 -13.65 42.48 14.18
C PRO A 167 -13.43 43.86 13.55
N PHE A 168 -12.65 44.72 14.22
CA PHE A 168 -12.29 46.06 13.71
C PHE A 168 -11.00 46.03 12.88
N TRP A 169 -10.24 44.94 12.91
CA TRP A 169 -9.01 44.77 12.13
C TRP A 169 -9.28 44.38 10.66
N HIS A 170 -10.44 43.78 10.38
CA HIS A 170 -10.81 43.31 9.03
C HIS A 170 -10.97 44.42 7.97
N SER A 171 -11.10 45.70 8.38
CA SER A 171 -11.36 46.80 7.45
C SER A 171 -10.10 47.46 6.83
N GLY A 172 -8.88 47.02 7.18
CA GLY A 172 -7.66 47.64 6.64
C GLY A 172 -6.34 46.85 6.69
N GLY A 173 -6.33 45.62 7.23
CA GLY A 173 -5.13 44.81 7.32
C GLY A 173 -4.98 43.84 6.15
N GLY A 174 -4.32 44.24 5.05
CA GLY A 174 -3.87 43.29 4.01
C GLY A 174 -2.84 42.27 4.55
N ARG A 175 -1.92 41.77 3.70
CA ARG A 175 -0.87 40.80 4.10
C ARG A 175 -0.11 41.15 5.38
N ALA A 176 0.12 42.44 5.66
CA ALA A 176 0.78 42.89 6.89
C ALA A 176 -0.03 42.58 8.16
N GLY A 177 -1.36 42.63 8.10
CA GLY A 177 -2.26 42.28 9.21
C GLY A 177 -2.25 40.78 9.52
N GLU A 178 -2.23 39.95 8.47
CA GLU A 178 -2.11 38.49 8.59
C GLU A 178 -0.79 38.10 9.27
N HIS A 179 0.33 38.67 8.81
CA HIS A 179 1.64 38.45 9.40
C HIS A 179 1.70 38.93 10.86
N ALA A 180 1.14 40.10 11.17
CA ALA A 180 1.06 40.61 12.54
C ALA A 180 0.27 39.68 13.47
N LEU A 181 -0.84 39.11 12.99
CA LEU A 181 -1.66 38.17 13.75
C LEU A 181 -0.91 36.85 14.03
N VAL A 182 -0.19 36.32 13.04
CA VAL A 182 0.64 35.12 13.20
C VAL A 182 1.77 35.37 14.22
N VAL A 183 2.44 36.52 14.14
CA VAL A 183 3.48 36.89 15.12
C VAL A 183 2.92 37.04 16.52
N LEU A 184 1.72 37.64 16.67
CA LEU A 184 1.05 37.77 17.97
C LEU A 184 0.65 36.40 18.54
N LEU A 185 0.17 35.49 17.69
CA LEU A 185 -0.16 34.11 18.07
C LEU A 185 1.08 33.33 18.51
N ILE A 186 2.19 33.41 17.77
CA ILE A 186 3.46 32.76 18.12
C ILE A 186 3.98 33.32 19.45
N THR A 187 3.96 34.64 19.62
CA THR A 187 4.44 35.32 20.83
C THR A 187 3.57 34.94 22.04
N GLY A 188 2.24 34.97 21.90
CA GLY A 188 1.30 34.54 22.93
C GLY A 188 1.53 33.07 23.31
N THR A 189 1.66 32.19 22.32
CA THR A 189 1.98 30.78 22.54
C THR A 189 3.27 30.58 23.32
N LEU A 190 4.34 31.28 22.95
CA LEU A 190 5.62 31.17 23.63
C LEU A 190 5.52 31.63 25.08
N LEU A 191 4.87 32.78 25.34
CA LEU A 191 4.65 33.30 26.68
C LEU A 191 3.81 32.34 27.53
N PHE A 192 2.74 31.79 26.95
CA PHE A 192 1.89 30.80 27.59
C PHE A 192 2.67 29.54 27.99
N LEU A 193 3.37 28.91 27.04
CA LEU A 193 4.14 27.69 27.28
C LEU A 193 5.28 27.92 28.27
N LEU A 194 5.96 29.08 28.24
CA LEU A 194 6.99 29.44 29.20
C LEU A 194 6.42 29.63 30.61
N ALA A 195 5.31 30.35 30.76
CA ALA A 195 4.66 30.54 32.04
C ALA A 195 4.17 29.21 32.61
N LEU A 196 3.51 28.38 31.80
CA LEU A 196 3.00 27.08 32.20
C LEU A 196 4.14 26.12 32.59
N SER A 197 5.15 25.95 31.73
CA SER A 197 6.28 25.06 32.00
C SER A 197 7.08 25.48 33.24
N ARG A 198 7.27 26.79 33.46
CA ARG A 198 7.88 27.32 34.68
C ARG A 198 7.01 27.08 35.91
N GLY A 199 5.71 27.30 35.82
CA GLY A 199 4.74 27.03 36.91
C GLY A 199 4.76 25.57 37.34
N VAL A 200 4.69 24.65 36.37
CA VAL A 200 4.78 23.19 36.59
C VAL A 200 6.13 22.80 37.17
N TYR A 201 7.24 23.35 36.65
CA TYR A 201 8.58 23.08 37.18
C TYR A 201 8.74 23.54 38.64
N LEU A 202 8.22 24.71 38.99
CA LEU A 202 8.23 25.25 40.36
C LEU A 202 7.36 24.43 41.31
N LEU A 203 6.14 24.10 40.89
CA LEU A 203 5.22 23.26 41.64
C LEU A 203 5.82 21.88 41.88
N ALA A 204 6.47 21.31 40.86
CA ALA A 204 7.24 20.10 41.03
C ALA A 204 8.30 20.32 42.12
N ARG A 205 9.21 21.29 41.99
CA ARG A 205 10.36 21.48 42.91
C ARG A 205 10.00 21.55 44.41
N ARG A 206 8.93 22.26 44.79
CA ARG A 206 7.83 21.78 45.68
C ARG A 206 7.97 20.68 46.76
N GLN A 207 9.07 20.46 47.49
CA GLN A 207 9.20 19.22 48.31
C GLN A 207 8.60 19.25 49.72
N ALA A 208 8.41 20.41 50.36
CA ALA A 208 7.96 20.51 51.74
C ALA A 208 6.94 21.65 51.95
N GLY A 209 5.92 21.39 52.78
CA GLY A 209 4.84 22.33 53.13
C GLY A 209 3.50 21.62 53.40
N ALA A 210 2.46 22.37 53.78
CA ALA A 210 1.12 21.85 54.13
C ALA A 210 0.42 21.01 53.03
N TRP A 211 0.92 21.05 51.79
CA TRP A 211 0.39 20.34 50.62
C TRP A 211 1.14 19.04 50.30
N ALA A 212 2.20 18.70 51.06
CA ALA A 212 2.94 17.45 50.93
C ALA A 212 2.07 16.18 51.03
N PRO A 213 1.09 16.05 51.96
CA PRO A 213 0.24 14.88 52.03
C PRO A 213 -0.72 14.73 50.84
N TYR A 214 -1.03 15.81 50.12
CA TYR A 214 -1.94 15.80 48.96
C TYR A 214 -1.22 15.65 47.61
N ARG A 215 0.10 15.39 47.61
CA ARG A 215 0.89 15.32 46.36
C ARG A 215 0.41 14.20 45.43
N TRP A 216 -0.06 13.09 45.99
CA TRP A 216 -0.60 11.97 45.23
C TRP A 216 -1.85 12.39 44.43
N LEU A 217 -2.66 13.32 44.94
CA LEU A 217 -3.85 13.84 44.25
C LEU A 217 -3.47 14.61 42.97
N GLY A 218 -2.40 15.40 43.03
CA GLY A 218 -1.86 16.10 41.85
C GLY A 218 -1.29 15.14 40.81
N VAL A 219 -0.62 14.06 41.25
CA VAL A 219 -0.14 13.01 40.33
C VAL A 219 -1.30 12.21 39.75
N LEU A 220 -2.33 11.90 40.54
CA LEU A 220 -3.54 11.22 40.07
C LEU A 220 -4.27 12.06 39.01
N LEU A 221 -4.38 13.38 39.22
CA LEU A 221 -4.97 14.28 38.24
C LEU A 221 -4.18 14.26 36.91
N VAL A 222 -2.84 14.39 36.97
CA VAL A 222 -1.99 14.52 35.78
C VAL A 222 -1.72 13.19 35.07
N ALA A 223 -1.56 12.10 35.81
CA ALA A 223 -1.20 10.79 35.26
C ALA A 223 -2.39 9.85 35.06
N GLY A 224 -3.52 10.09 35.75
CA GLY A 224 -4.74 9.28 35.66
C GLY A 224 -5.88 10.05 35.00
N VAL A 225 -6.42 11.06 35.69
CA VAL A 225 -7.67 11.73 35.26
C VAL A 225 -7.52 12.43 33.91
N LEU A 226 -6.51 13.28 33.73
CA LEU A 226 -6.34 14.04 32.49
C LEU A 226 -6.04 13.15 31.27
N PRO A 227 -5.16 12.11 31.35
CA PRO A 227 -4.98 11.19 30.24
C PRO A 227 -6.24 10.38 29.89
N LEU A 228 -6.99 9.90 30.89
CA LEU A 228 -8.23 9.16 30.66
C LEU A 228 -9.32 10.05 30.04
N LEU A 229 -9.49 11.28 30.53
CA LEU A 229 -10.37 12.27 29.91
C LEU A 229 -9.90 12.63 28.51
N GLY A 230 -8.60 12.75 28.29
CA GLY A 230 -8.00 13.00 26.97
C GLY A 230 -8.37 11.91 25.97
N LEU A 231 -8.25 10.63 26.35
CA LEU A 231 -8.64 9.49 25.52
C LEU A 231 -10.15 9.48 25.25
N ALA A 232 -10.98 9.65 26.29
CA ALA A 232 -12.43 9.66 26.15
C ALA A 232 -12.96 10.82 25.27
N VAL A 233 -12.34 12.02 25.37
CA VAL A 233 -12.65 13.15 24.47
C VAL A 233 -12.20 12.85 23.05
N ASN A 234 -10.99 12.33 22.87
CA ASN A 234 -10.47 11.98 21.56
C ASN A 234 -11.36 10.97 20.83
N ASN A 235 -11.81 9.93 21.54
CA ASN A 235 -12.63 8.84 21.00
C ASN A 235 -14.13 9.20 20.90
N GLY A 236 -14.54 10.41 21.26
CA GLY A 236 -15.92 10.87 21.14
C GLY A 236 -16.91 10.27 22.15
N GLU A 237 -16.42 9.69 23.25
CA GLU A 237 -17.23 9.11 24.33
C GLU A 237 -17.94 10.18 25.18
N LEU A 238 -17.38 11.40 25.24
CA LEU A 238 -17.85 12.51 26.07
C LEU A 238 -18.78 13.50 25.34
N GLY A 239 -19.46 13.07 24.26
CA GLY A 239 -20.55 13.85 23.64
C GLY A 239 -20.13 15.05 22.78
N LEU A 240 -18.83 15.31 22.58
CA LEU A 240 -18.30 16.35 21.68
C LEU A 240 -18.34 15.93 20.18
N ARG A 241 -19.28 15.05 19.80
CA ARG A 241 -19.38 14.47 18.44
C ARG A 241 -19.62 15.49 17.32
N GLY A 242 -20.10 16.69 17.66
CA GLY A 242 -20.27 17.79 16.68
C GLY A 242 -18.98 18.30 16.05
N PHE A 243 -17.80 17.98 16.60
CA PHE A 243 -16.49 18.40 16.08
C PHE A 243 -15.71 17.30 15.35
N SER A 244 -16.19 16.05 15.35
CA SER A 244 -15.50 14.90 14.77
C SER A 244 -16.40 14.23 13.74
N GLN A 245 -16.17 14.52 12.45
CA GLN A 245 -16.77 13.76 11.35
C GLN A 245 -15.98 12.48 11.01
N SER A 246 -14.80 12.28 11.61
CA SER A 246 -13.95 11.11 11.37
C SER A 246 -14.19 10.00 12.39
N GLU A 247 -14.24 8.76 11.91
CA GLU A 247 -14.48 7.55 12.73
C GLU A 247 -13.37 7.28 13.76
N GLY A 248 -12.16 7.84 13.58
CA GLY A 248 -10.98 7.56 14.41
C GLY A 248 -10.55 8.67 15.39
N GLY A 249 -11.45 9.56 15.82
CA GLY A 249 -11.14 10.59 16.81
C GLY A 249 -10.32 11.80 16.29
N ILE A 250 -10.08 12.79 17.15
CA ILE A 250 -9.52 14.10 16.74
C ILE A 250 -8.01 14.02 16.44
N PHE A 251 -7.25 13.27 17.23
CA PHE A 251 -5.77 13.17 17.17
C PHE A 251 -5.26 11.80 16.73
N GLY A 252 -6.15 10.91 16.28
CA GLY A 252 -5.88 9.54 15.88
C GLY A 252 -6.67 8.50 16.70
N ASP A 253 -6.74 7.26 16.22
CA ASP A 253 -7.60 6.23 16.82
C ASP A 253 -6.93 5.58 18.05
N PHE A 254 -7.34 6.02 19.24
CA PHE A 254 -6.91 5.45 20.52
C PHE A 254 -8.06 4.68 21.22
N SER A 255 -9.01 4.11 20.47
CA SER A 255 -10.18 3.39 21.01
C SER A 255 -9.83 2.05 21.68
N GLY A 256 -8.67 1.47 21.37
CA GLY A 256 -8.25 0.19 21.93
C GLY A 256 -8.19 0.18 23.47
N PRO A 257 -8.75 -0.84 24.15
CA PRO A 257 -8.87 -0.86 25.62
C PRO A 257 -7.51 -0.86 26.34
N TRP A 258 -6.45 -1.30 25.68
CA TRP A 258 -5.10 -1.33 26.23
C TRP A 258 -4.53 0.09 26.45
N TRP A 259 -4.98 1.11 25.72
CA TRP A 259 -4.57 2.51 25.95
C TRP A 259 -5.04 3.01 27.32
N TYR A 260 -6.30 2.72 27.66
CA TYR A 260 -6.87 3.01 28.98
C TYR A 260 -6.16 2.20 30.07
N GLY A 261 -5.88 0.91 29.81
CA GLY A 261 -5.11 0.06 30.71
C GLY A 261 -3.71 0.59 31.02
N LEU A 262 -2.97 1.05 30.00
CA LEU A 262 -1.66 1.68 30.18
C LEU A 262 -1.74 3.01 30.94
N ALA A 263 -2.76 3.83 30.70
CA ALA A 263 -2.98 5.07 31.43
C ALA A 263 -3.18 4.80 32.94
N VAL A 264 -4.05 3.85 33.28
CA VAL A 264 -4.32 3.44 34.67
C VAL A 264 -3.05 2.86 35.32
N LEU A 265 -2.36 1.95 34.64
CA LEU A 265 -1.14 1.35 35.16
C LEU A 265 -0.02 2.39 35.36
N ASN A 266 0.11 3.36 34.45
CA ASN A 266 1.07 4.45 34.55
C ASN A 266 0.75 5.36 35.74
N ALA A 267 -0.53 5.70 35.95
CA ALA A 267 -0.97 6.42 37.14
C ALA A 267 -0.62 5.65 38.42
N ALA A 268 -0.93 4.35 38.48
CA ALA A 268 -0.67 3.51 39.64
C ALA A 268 0.83 3.46 40.00
N LEU A 269 1.72 3.24 39.02
CA LEU A 269 3.16 3.19 39.26
C LEU A 269 3.75 4.56 39.64
N LEU A 270 3.21 5.66 39.12
CA LEU A 270 3.66 7.02 39.48
C LEU A 270 3.17 7.46 40.86
N ILE A 271 2.00 6.98 41.31
CA ILE A 271 1.46 7.23 42.65
C ILE A 271 2.15 6.35 43.71
N CYS A 272 2.57 5.14 43.34
CA CYS A 272 3.17 4.17 44.25
C CYS A 272 4.32 4.79 45.08
N PRO A 273 4.27 4.72 46.42
CA PRO A 273 5.32 5.27 47.28
C PRO A 273 6.64 4.52 47.06
N ASN A 274 7.76 5.22 47.22
CA ASN A 274 9.09 4.62 47.02
C ASN A 274 9.40 3.65 48.18
N PRO A 275 9.63 2.35 47.91
CA PRO A 275 9.92 1.38 48.96
C PRO A 275 11.33 1.59 49.54
N ALA A 276 11.50 1.25 50.82
CA ALA A 276 12.79 1.36 51.52
C ALA A 276 13.84 0.36 50.98
N GLY A 277 13.41 -0.84 50.56
CA GLY A 277 14.31 -1.88 50.07
C GLY A 277 14.91 -1.57 48.68
N ARG A 278 16.24 -1.67 48.55
CA ARG A 278 16.97 -1.39 47.29
C ARG A 278 16.48 -2.18 46.07
N ARG A 279 16.11 -3.46 46.25
CA ARG A 279 15.62 -4.33 45.17
C ARG A 279 14.19 -3.95 44.74
N ALA A 280 13.30 -3.72 45.72
CA ALA A 280 11.94 -3.27 45.45
C ALA A 280 11.92 -1.90 44.75
N ARG A 281 12.82 -0.99 45.15
CA ARG A 281 12.95 0.32 44.52
C ARG A 281 13.53 0.23 43.10
N LEU A 282 14.45 -0.70 42.85
CA LEU A 282 14.92 -1.00 41.50
C LEU A 282 13.78 -1.55 40.62
N ALA A 283 12.97 -2.48 41.13
CA ALA A 283 11.83 -3.02 40.40
C ALA A 283 10.81 -1.92 40.03
N LEU A 284 10.47 -1.03 40.98
CA LEU A 284 9.60 0.12 40.71
C LEU A 284 10.21 1.10 39.70
N PHE A 285 11.52 1.36 39.78
CA PHE A 285 12.25 2.19 38.81
C PHE A 285 12.18 1.61 37.40
N LEU A 286 12.39 0.29 37.25
CA LEU A 286 12.28 -0.39 35.96
C LEU A 286 10.83 -0.41 35.46
N GLY A 287 9.84 -0.68 36.32
CA GLY A 287 8.42 -0.64 35.95
C GLY A 287 7.96 0.75 35.45
N ARG A 288 8.40 1.82 36.14
CA ARG A 288 8.23 3.21 35.66
C ARG A 288 8.95 3.42 34.33
N GLY A 289 10.16 2.88 34.19
CA GLY A 289 10.92 2.90 32.94
C GLY A 289 10.17 2.28 31.76
N VAL A 290 9.45 1.17 31.95
CA VAL A 290 8.60 0.54 30.92
C VAL A 290 7.51 1.50 30.44
N LEU A 291 6.77 2.11 31.36
CA LEU A 291 5.67 3.03 31.03
C LEU A 291 6.13 4.44 30.62
N PHE A 292 7.42 4.72 30.74
CA PHE A 292 8.00 5.93 30.18
C PHE A 292 7.86 5.96 28.66
N GLY A 293 7.90 4.80 27.98
CA GLY A 293 7.64 4.70 26.54
C GLY A 293 6.23 5.20 26.16
N TYR A 294 5.20 4.82 26.93
CA TYR A 294 3.83 5.34 26.77
C TYR A 294 3.77 6.86 26.95
N THR A 295 4.40 7.38 28.01
CA THR A 295 4.42 8.84 28.26
C THR A 295 5.16 9.58 27.16
N LEU A 296 6.27 9.04 26.67
CA LEU A 296 7.06 9.61 25.58
C LEU A 296 6.29 9.61 24.27
N TYR A 297 5.57 8.54 23.96
CA TYR A 297 4.75 8.43 22.76
C TYR A 297 3.69 9.54 22.71
N PHE A 298 2.84 9.66 23.73
CA PHE A 298 1.83 10.73 23.78
C PHE A 298 2.44 12.13 23.83
N PHE A 299 3.59 12.31 24.49
CA PHE A 299 4.31 13.58 24.44
C PHE A 299 4.71 13.95 23.01
N LEU A 300 5.25 13.01 22.23
CA LEU A 300 5.67 13.25 20.85
C LEU A 300 4.48 13.50 19.93
N VAL A 301 3.40 12.73 20.05
CA VAL A 301 2.16 12.90 19.25
C VAL A 301 1.55 14.28 19.47
N PHE A 302 1.53 14.78 20.71
CA PHE A 302 0.91 16.06 21.04
C PHE A 302 1.85 17.27 20.88
N LEU A 303 3.15 17.05 20.69
CA LEU A 303 4.15 18.12 20.59
C LEU A 303 3.86 19.13 19.46
N PRO A 304 3.48 18.71 18.22
CA PRO A 304 3.15 19.64 17.14
C PRO A 304 1.89 20.48 17.43
N PHE A 305 0.99 20.00 18.29
CA PHE A 305 -0.29 20.64 18.60
C PHE A 305 -0.23 21.61 19.79
N LEU A 306 0.92 21.72 20.47
CA LEU A 306 1.08 22.65 21.59
C LEU A 306 0.74 24.10 21.25
N PRO A 307 1.06 24.65 20.05
CA PRO A 307 0.65 26.00 19.71
C PRO A 307 -0.87 26.19 19.66
N LEU A 308 -1.59 25.18 19.20
CA LEU A 308 -3.06 25.20 19.14
C LEU A 308 -3.70 25.16 20.53
N SER A 309 -2.97 24.69 21.56
CA SER A 309 -3.50 24.62 22.92
C SER A 309 -3.96 25.97 23.47
N VAL A 310 -3.29 27.09 23.14
CA VAL A 310 -3.72 28.43 23.58
C VAL A 310 -5.09 28.79 23.04
N VAL A 311 -5.30 28.54 21.75
CA VAL A 311 -6.56 28.81 21.06
C VAL A 311 -7.65 27.86 21.57
N ALA A 312 -7.34 26.58 21.73
CA ALA A 312 -8.27 25.58 22.24
C ALA A 312 -8.68 25.82 23.70
N VAL A 313 -7.75 26.30 24.55
CA VAL A 313 -8.07 26.75 25.92
C VAL A 313 -9.00 27.95 25.88
N ALA A 314 -8.69 28.96 25.06
CA ALA A 314 -9.49 30.18 24.93
C ALA A 314 -10.90 29.92 24.39
N ALA A 315 -11.06 28.98 23.46
CA ALA A 315 -12.32 28.71 22.78
C ALA A 315 -13.24 27.74 23.53
N LEU A 316 -12.70 26.65 24.10
CA LEU A 316 -13.50 25.51 24.54
C LEU A 316 -13.09 24.96 25.92
N GLY A 317 -12.01 25.44 26.53
CA GLY A 317 -11.44 24.87 27.77
C GLY A 317 -10.80 23.48 27.58
N VAL A 318 -11.05 22.79 26.47
CA VAL A 318 -10.48 21.47 26.10
C VAL A 318 -8.97 21.54 25.86
N GLY A 319 -8.40 22.71 25.56
CA GLY A 319 -6.96 22.86 25.33
C GLY A 319 -6.06 22.48 26.52
N PHE A 320 -6.61 22.34 27.74
CA PHE A 320 -5.86 21.75 28.86
C PHE A 320 -5.55 20.26 28.67
N LEU A 321 -6.38 19.52 27.92
CA LEU A 321 -6.13 18.11 27.61
C LEU A 321 -4.93 17.96 26.65
N LEU A 322 -4.74 18.92 25.72
CA LEU A 322 -3.56 18.99 24.84
C LEU A 322 -2.25 19.19 25.62
N LEU A 323 -2.33 19.76 26.82
CA LEU A 323 -1.18 20.03 27.69
C LEU A 323 -0.86 18.88 28.64
N ALA A 324 -1.80 17.95 28.85
CA ALA A 324 -1.64 16.86 29.81
C ALA A 324 -0.40 15.98 29.52
N PRO A 325 -0.11 15.57 28.26
CA PRO A 325 1.09 14.79 27.96
C PRO A 325 2.40 15.53 28.28
N LEU A 326 2.45 16.85 28.06
CA LEU A 326 3.61 17.68 28.41
C LEU A 326 3.84 17.70 29.92
N VAL A 327 2.80 17.93 30.71
CA VAL A 327 2.89 17.97 32.18
C VAL A 327 3.25 16.58 32.73
N LEU A 328 2.62 15.53 32.20
CA LEU A 328 2.90 14.15 32.56
C LEU A 328 4.35 13.76 32.27
N PHE A 329 4.90 14.14 31.12
CA PHE A 329 6.31 13.92 30.78
C PHE A 329 7.25 14.54 31.82
N ILE A 330 7.01 15.80 32.21
CA ILE A 330 7.82 16.51 33.22
C ILE A 330 7.75 15.78 34.57
N VAL A 331 6.56 15.35 34.99
CA VAL A 331 6.35 14.59 36.25
C VAL A 331 7.08 13.24 36.18
N HIS A 332 6.92 12.48 35.10
CA HIS A 332 7.50 11.15 34.94
C HIS A 332 9.04 11.20 34.94
N VAL A 333 9.64 12.10 34.13
CA VAL A 333 11.11 12.30 34.11
C VAL A 333 11.63 12.63 35.50
N ARG A 334 10.89 13.42 36.28
CA ARG A 334 11.31 13.78 37.62
C ARG A 334 11.28 12.59 38.57
N VAL A 335 10.21 11.79 38.57
CA VAL A 335 10.10 10.59 39.40
C VAL A 335 11.25 9.63 39.12
N LEU A 336 11.50 9.33 37.83
CA LEU A 336 12.63 8.51 37.40
C LEU A 336 13.98 9.10 37.83
N SER A 337 14.17 10.42 37.73
CA SER A 337 15.42 11.06 38.14
C SER A 337 15.68 10.95 39.65
N HIS A 338 14.61 10.96 40.45
CA HIS A 338 14.71 10.82 41.90
C HIS A 338 15.05 9.37 42.29
N ASP A 339 14.44 8.38 41.63
CA ASP A 339 14.77 6.97 41.83
C ASP A 339 16.19 6.65 41.38
N TYR A 340 16.62 7.16 40.23
CA TYR A 340 17.99 7.04 39.77
C TYR A 340 18.99 7.59 40.79
N ALA A 341 18.71 8.78 41.37
CA ALA A 341 19.57 9.39 42.38
C ALA A 341 19.68 8.53 43.65
N ALA A 342 18.59 7.90 44.08
CA ALA A 342 18.56 7.05 45.27
C ALA A 342 19.16 5.65 45.05
N LEU A 343 19.10 5.13 43.82
CA LEU A 343 19.66 3.82 43.46
C LEU A 343 21.15 3.89 43.13
N ARG A 344 21.67 5.05 42.69
CA ARG A 344 23.06 5.26 42.32
C ARG A 344 24.11 4.84 43.38
N PRO A 345 23.89 5.00 44.69
CA PRO A 345 24.84 4.50 45.70
C PRO A 345 24.94 2.97 45.76
N HIS A 346 23.89 2.28 45.32
CA HIS A 346 23.76 0.82 45.46
C HIS A 346 24.04 0.06 44.15
N PHE A 347 23.91 0.72 43.00
CA PHE A 347 24.07 0.13 41.67
C PHE A 347 24.94 1.02 40.78
N GLY A 348 25.75 0.39 39.92
CA GLY A 348 26.62 1.11 38.99
C GLY A 348 25.84 2.00 38.01
N ARG A 349 26.39 3.18 37.71
CA ARG A 349 25.79 4.15 36.76
C ARG A 349 25.45 3.51 35.40
N ARG A 350 26.36 2.72 34.84
CA ARG A 350 26.14 2.05 33.54
C ARG A 350 25.01 1.03 33.62
N GLY A 351 24.94 0.26 34.71
CA GLY A 351 23.89 -0.73 34.95
C GLY A 351 22.50 -0.11 35.10
N LEU A 352 22.38 0.99 35.86
CA LEU A 352 21.10 1.71 36.00
C LEU A 352 20.63 2.33 34.68
N LEU A 353 21.55 2.90 33.91
CA LEU A 353 21.22 3.45 32.58
C LEU A 353 20.84 2.34 31.60
N ALA A 354 21.57 1.24 31.56
CA ALA A 354 21.24 0.08 30.73
C ALA A 354 19.86 -0.50 31.11
N GLY A 355 19.59 -0.66 32.41
CA GLY A 355 18.30 -1.12 32.91
C GLY A 355 17.15 -0.19 32.51
N LEU A 356 17.34 1.14 32.62
CA LEU A 356 16.34 2.10 32.19
C LEU A 356 16.11 2.07 30.67
N LEU A 357 17.18 1.93 29.87
CA LEU A 357 17.07 1.83 28.41
C LEU A 357 16.35 0.54 27.99
N LEU A 358 16.71 -0.60 28.60
CA LEU A 358 16.03 -1.88 28.37
C LEU A 358 14.56 -1.81 28.78
N ALA A 359 14.26 -1.21 29.94
CA ALA A 359 12.89 -1.01 30.39
C ALA A 359 12.10 -0.14 29.40
N GLY A 360 12.64 1.02 29.01
CA GLY A 360 11.99 1.92 28.04
C GLY A 360 11.80 1.32 26.65
N ALA A 361 12.60 0.32 26.28
CA ALA A 361 12.48 -0.40 25.02
C ALA A 361 11.40 -1.50 25.04
N VAL A 362 10.89 -1.92 26.20
CA VAL A 362 9.93 -3.05 26.31
C VAL A 362 8.66 -2.81 25.49
N LEU A 363 8.01 -1.65 25.63
CA LEU A 363 6.78 -1.35 24.87
C LEU A 363 7.05 -1.24 23.35
N PRO A 364 8.05 -0.47 22.86
CA PRO A 364 8.39 -0.45 21.44
C PRO A 364 8.75 -1.83 20.87
N LEU A 365 9.51 -2.65 21.60
CA LEU A 365 9.88 -4.00 21.17
C LEU A 365 8.69 -4.96 21.18
N ALA A 366 7.76 -4.83 22.13
CA ALA A 366 6.52 -5.61 22.13
C ALA A 366 5.66 -5.30 20.90
N VAL A 367 5.49 -4.01 20.56
CA VAL A 367 4.78 -3.59 19.34
C VAL A 367 5.50 -4.09 18.08
N ALA A 368 6.82 -3.93 18.00
CA ALA A 368 7.61 -4.43 16.87
C ALA A 368 7.54 -5.96 16.74
N GLY A 369 7.55 -6.69 17.85
CA GLY A 369 7.40 -8.15 17.88
C GLY A 369 6.00 -8.58 17.41
N GLN A 370 4.95 -7.89 17.86
CA GLN A 370 3.59 -8.12 17.39
C GLN A 370 3.47 -7.88 15.87
N TYR A 371 4.02 -6.77 15.37
CA TYR A 371 3.99 -6.45 13.94
C TYR A 371 4.83 -7.43 13.12
N ALA A 372 5.98 -7.88 13.61
CA ALA A 372 6.76 -8.93 12.96
C ALA A 372 5.98 -10.26 12.88
N TRP A 373 5.20 -10.58 13.92
CA TRP A 373 4.30 -11.73 13.90
C TRP A 373 3.13 -11.54 12.91
N HIS A 374 2.56 -10.34 12.80
CA HIS A 374 1.57 -10.00 11.77
C HIS A 374 2.14 -10.19 10.36
N ARG A 375 3.34 -9.66 10.10
CA ARG A 375 4.07 -9.83 8.83
C ARG A 375 4.23 -11.31 8.50
N ALA A 376 4.74 -12.12 9.44
CA ALA A 376 4.96 -13.54 9.22
C ALA A 376 3.66 -14.30 8.92
N THR A 377 2.57 -13.98 9.63
CA THR A 377 1.25 -14.60 9.44
C THR A 377 0.65 -14.22 8.10
N LEU A 378 0.67 -12.92 7.75
CA LEU A 378 0.16 -12.41 6.48
C LEU A 378 0.95 -12.98 5.29
N HIS A 379 2.29 -12.92 5.33
CA HIS A 379 3.13 -13.41 4.24
C HIS A 379 2.97 -14.92 4.03
N ARG A 380 2.76 -15.73 5.08
CA ARG A 380 2.44 -17.15 4.91
C ARG A 380 1.12 -17.37 4.15
N ALA A 381 0.09 -16.60 4.48
CA ALA A 381 -1.20 -16.68 3.78
C ALA A 381 -1.09 -16.19 2.32
N LEU A 382 -0.36 -15.09 2.09
CA LEU A 382 -0.09 -14.58 0.74
C LEU A 382 0.72 -15.58 -0.09
N ASN A 383 1.78 -16.16 0.47
CA ASN A 383 2.57 -17.19 -0.22
C ASN A 383 1.71 -18.41 -0.56
N TYR A 384 0.86 -18.83 0.36
CA TYR A 384 -0.04 -19.95 0.11
C TYR A 384 -0.98 -19.72 -1.08
N VAL A 385 -1.52 -18.51 -1.23
CA VAL A 385 -2.47 -18.17 -2.30
C VAL A 385 -1.77 -17.79 -3.61
N TYR A 386 -0.74 -16.96 -3.56
CA TYR A 386 -0.12 -16.36 -4.75
C TYR A 386 1.20 -17.00 -5.18
N LEU A 387 1.91 -17.68 -4.28
CA LEU A 387 3.18 -18.38 -4.56
C LEU A 387 3.12 -19.87 -4.15
N PRO A 388 2.09 -20.61 -4.59
CA PRO A 388 1.93 -22.02 -4.23
C PRO A 388 3.04 -22.89 -4.79
N ASN A 389 3.37 -23.95 -4.06
CA ASN A 389 4.03 -25.11 -4.63
C ASN A 389 2.95 -26.12 -5.04
N TYR A 390 2.73 -26.30 -6.34
CA TYR A 390 1.74 -27.25 -6.85
C TYR A 390 2.09 -28.73 -6.60
N PHE A 391 3.35 -29.01 -6.30
CA PHE A 391 3.90 -30.35 -6.08
C PHE A 391 3.95 -30.76 -4.60
N GLN A 392 3.90 -29.79 -3.68
CA GLN A 392 3.93 -29.99 -2.24
C GLN A 392 2.71 -30.78 -1.72
N ARG A 393 2.91 -31.54 -0.63
CA ARG A 393 1.82 -32.23 0.06
C ARG A 393 1.00 -31.24 0.89
N ALA A 394 -0.33 -31.39 0.86
CA ALA A 394 -1.25 -30.51 1.58
C ALA A 394 -1.00 -30.42 3.11
N ALA A 395 -0.39 -31.44 3.71
CA ALA A 395 -0.08 -31.46 5.14
C ALA A 395 0.97 -30.43 5.57
N ASP A 396 1.83 -30.00 4.63
CA ASP A 396 3.01 -29.17 4.91
C ASP A 396 2.68 -27.66 4.84
N ALA A 397 1.54 -27.29 4.26
CA ALA A 397 1.11 -25.91 4.07
C ALA A 397 0.09 -25.48 5.14
N LYS A 398 0.56 -25.26 6.37
CA LYS A 398 -0.31 -24.84 7.50
C LYS A 398 -0.34 -23.32 7.67
N VAL A 399 -1.53 -22.74 7.55
CA VAL A 399 -1.82 -21.33 7.87
C VAL A 399 -2.70 -21.29 9.11
N ASP A 400 -2.31 -20.48 10.09
CA ASP A 400 -3.12 -20.25 11.30
C ASP A 400 -4.26 -19.28 10.96
N THR A 401 -5.46 -19.81 10.77
CA THR A 401 -6.63 -19.05 10.34
C THR A 401 -7.16 -18.12 11.44
N THR A 402 -7.03 -18.50 12.71
CA THR A 402 -7.43 -17.66 13.84
C THR A 402 -6.54 -16.42 13.93
N ALA A 403 -5.23 -16.62 13.84
CA ALA A 403 -4.26 -15.53 13.76
C ALA A 403 -4.50 -14.64 12.53
N LEU A 404 -4.68 -15.26 11.35
CA LEU A 404 -4.89 -14.53 10.10
C LEU A 404 -6.11 -13.61 10.17
N ARG A 405 -7.21 -14.03 10.78
CA ARG A 405 -8.41 -13.20 10.92
C ARG A 405 -8.13 -11.91 11.71
N ALA A 406 -7.40 -12.03 12.83
CA ALA A 406 -7.01 -10.86 13.62
C ALA A 406 -6.05 -9.93 12.86
N VAL A 407 -5.13 -10.50 12.08
CA VAL A 407 -4.19 -9.74 11.25
C VAL A 407 -4.90 -9.01 10.12
N LEU A 408 -5.83 -9.64 9.40
CA LEU A 408 -6.60 -8.99 8.33
C LEU A 408 -7.48 -7.85 8.86
N GLY A 409 -8.09 -8.03 10.04
CA GLY A 409 -8.79 -6.94 10.72
C GLY A 409 -7.86 -5.76 11.05
N SER A 410 -6.63 -6.06 11.49
CA SER A 410 -5.60 -5.03 11.74
C SER A 410 -5.16 -4.33 10.44
N VAL A 411 -4.99 -5.07 9.34
CA VAL A 411 -4.64 -4.51 8.02
C VAL A 411 -5.74 -3.56 7.52
N ARG A 412 -7.02 -3.95 7.60
CA ARG A 412 -8.15 -3.08 7.23
C ARG A 412 -8.16 -1.79 8.05
N HIS A 413 -7.94 -1.91 9.36
CA HIS A 413 -7.87 -0.75 10.25
C HIS A 413 -6.73 0.21 9.90
N HIS A 414 -5.56 -0.30 9.48
CA HIS A 414 -4.42 0.53 9.06
C HIS A 414 -4.57 1.08 7.63
N LYS A 415 -5.49 0.54 6.83
CA LYS A 415 -5.77 0.94 5.44
C LYS A 415 -6.75 2.11 5.34
N SER A 416 -7.65 2.33 6.31
CA SER A 416 -8.70 3.37 6.20
C SER A 416 -8.12 4.78 6.11
N ARG A 417 -8.19 5.38 4.91
CA ARG A 417 -7.71 6.73 4.58
C ARG A 417 -8.82 7.80 4.62
N ASN A 418 -10.02 7.45 5.08
CA ASN A 418 -11.13 8.40 5.22
C ASN A 418 -10.86 9.40 6.33
N GLY A 419 -10.49 10.62 5.96
CA GLY A 419 -10.50 11.76 6.88
C GLY A 419 -9.56 12.87 6.45
N ALA A 420 -10.16 13.96 6.00
CA ALA A 420 -9.62 15.31 5.74
C ALA A 420 -8.75 15.94 6.86
N SER A 421 -8.42 15.22 7.93
CA SER A 421 -7.68 15.76 9.06
C SER A 421 -6.21 15.38 8.96
N ILE A 422 -5.36 16.34 9.34
CA ILE A 422 -3.90 16.23 9.54
C ILE A 422 -3.54 15.00 10.42
N THR A 423 -4.50 14.45 11.15
CA THR A 423 -4.40 13.29 12.06
C THR A 423 -5.58 12.32 11.90
N GLY A 424 -5.97 11.96 10.67
CA GLY A 424 -7.07 11.01 10.40
C GLY A 424 -7.02 9.68 11.18
N ALA A 425 -7.90 8.72 10.87
CA ALA A 425 -8.18 7.47 11.62
C ALA A 425 -7.01 6.48 11.89
N ARG A 426 -5.76 6.93 11.76
CA ARG A 426 -4.51 6.21 11.99
C ARG A 426 -4.01 6.43 13.42
N LEU A 427 -3.16 5.51 13.87
CA LEU A 427 -2.30 5.71 15.04
C LEU A 427 -1.07 6.50 14.61
N PRO A 428 -0.86 7.74 15.10
CA PRO A 428 0.29 8.56 14.70
C PRO A 428 1.60 7.83 14.92
N TYR A 429 2.49 7.87 13.91
CA TYR A 429 3.76 7.15 13.81
C TYR A 429 3.66 5.60 13.74
N LEU A 430 2.78 4.98 14.53
CA LEU A 430 2.64 3.53 14.58
C LEU A 430 2.03 2.97 13.30
N SER A 431 1.10 3.66 12.64
CA SER A 431 0.57 3.20 11.37
C SER A 431 1.60 3.23 10.25
N SER A 432 2.47 4.26 10.20
CA SER A 432 3.59 4.29 9.26
C SER A 432 4.60 3.18 9.53
N PHE A 433 4.87 2.91 10.82
CA PHE A 433 5.72 1.78 11.22
C PHE A 433 5.11 0.41 10.86
N TYR A 434 3.79 0.26 11.02
CA TYR A 434 3.05 -0.92 10.60
C TYR A 434 3.15 -1.13 9.08
N ASN A 435 2.87 -0.09 8.30
CA ASN A 435 2.93 -0.16 6.84
C ASN A 435 4.34 -0.50 6.35
N TRP A 436 5.37 0.08 6.97
CA TRP A 436 6.77 -0.26 6.66
C TRP A 436 7.12 -1.71 7.01
N LEU A 437 6.81 -2.15 8.24
CA LEU A 437 7.25 -3.46 8.73
C LEU A 437 6.39 -4.62 8.22
N VAL A 438 5.08 -4.45 8.13
CA VAL A 438 4.12 -5.51 7.78
C VAL A 438 3.79 -5.53 6.30
N LEU A 439 3.72 -4.35 5.67
CA LEU A 439 3.29 -4.20 4.29
C LEU A 439 4.40 -3.70 3.36
N ASP A 440 5.66 -3.60 3.80
CA ASP A 440 6.79 -3.14 2.97
C ASP A 440 6.55 -1.76 2.29
N ASN A 441 5.83 -0.85 2.95
CA ASN A 441 5.32 0.43 2.39
C ASN A 441 4.36 0.29 1.19
N LEU A 442 3.85 -0.92 0.97
CA LEU A 442 2.81 -1.26 0.01
C LEU A 442 1.46 -1.39 0.74
N THR A 443 0.43 -1.79 0.00
CA THR A 443 -0.91 -2.03 0.52
C THR A 443 -1.40 -3.41 0.10
N LEU A 444 -2.46 -3.87 0.78
CA LEU A 444 -3.21 -5.06 0.39
C LEU A 444 -4.58 -4.61 -0.17
N PRO A 445 -4.81 -4.73 -1.49
CA PRO A 445 -6.09 -4.40 -2.12
C PRO A 445 -7.26 -5.13 -1.48
N GLU A 446 -8.46 -4.54 -1.52
CA GLU A 446 -9.60 -5.13 -0.81
C GLU A 446 -10.01 -6.46 -1.41
N SER A 447 -9.94 -6.57 -2.73
CA SER A 447 -10.14 -7.82 -3.48
C SER A 447 -9.22 -8.95 -3.01
N LYS A 448 -7.96 -8.65 -2.64
CA LYS A 448 -7.02 -9.65 -2.08
C LYS A 448 -7.37 -10.02 -0.65
N VAL A 449 -7.83 -9.06 0.16
CA VAL A 449 -8.34 -9.34 1.51
C VAL A 449 -9.56 -10.26 1.42
N GLU A 450 -10.54 -9.92 0.57
CA GLU A 450 -11.72 -10.72 0.31
C GLU A 450 -11.36 -12.11 -0.20
N LEU A 451 -10.40 -12.23 -1.12
CA LEU A 451 -9.92 -13.54 -1.59
C LEU A 451 -9.31 -14.37 -0.45
N LEU A 452 -8.47 -13.78 0.40
CA LEU A 452 -7.92 -14.48 1.56
C LEU A 452 -9.04 -14.92 2.52
N GLU A 453 -10.06 -14.08 2.72
CA GLU A 453 -11.22 -14.41 3.54
C GLU A 453 -12.03 -15.57 2.95
N GLN A 454 -12.31 -15.53 1.64
CA GLN A 454 -13.01 -16.59 0.93
C GLN A 454 -12.23 -17.91 0.97
N VAL A 455 -10.90 -17.87 0.80
CA VAL A 455 -10.07 -19.09 0.80
C VAL A 455 -10.00 -19.71 2.19
N PHE A 456 -9.69 -18.93 3.23
CA PHE A 456 -9.33 -19.48 4.55
C PHE A 456 -10.47 -19.56 5.55
N PHE A 457 -11.54 -18.76 5.38
CA PHE A 457 -12.63 -18.72 6.34
C PHE A 457 -13.89 -19.38 5.76
N ALA A 458 -14.68 -19.97 6.65
CA ALA A 458 -16.00 -20.42 6.27
C ALA A 458 -16.81 -19.18 5.84
N PRO A 459 -17.53 -19.21 4.71
CA PRO A 459 -18.47 -18.16 4.39
C PRO A 459 -19.45 -18.08 5.56
N VAL A 460 -19.51 -16.93 6.22
CA VAL A 460 -20.58 -16.67 7.18
C VAL A 460 -21.85 -16.86 6.38
N ALA A 461 -22.63 -17.90 6.70
CA ALA A 461 -23.96 -18.04 6.13
C ALA A 461 -24.61 -16.68 6.34
N ALA A 462 -24.89 -15.95 5.26
CA ALA A 462 -25.62 -14.71 5.33
C ALA A 462 -26.93 -15.07 6.02
N ALA A 463 -26.99 -14.79 7.33
CA ALA A 463 -28.22 -14.83 8.07
C ALA A 463 -29.15 -13.94 7.27
N ALA A 464 -30.25 -14.52 6.80
CA ALA A 464 -31.28 -13.92 5.98
C ALA A 464 -31.48 -12.44 6.34
N ALA A 465 -30.72 -11.56 5.68
CA ALA A 465 -30.99 -10.15 5.67
C ALA A 465 -32.14 -10.02 4.69
N ALA A 466 -33.35 -9.97 5.25
CA ALA A 466 -34.53 -9.51 4.55
C ALA A 466 -34.16 -8.27 3.72
N PRO A 467 -34.67 -8.12 2.49
CA PRO A 467 -34.36 -6.97 1.66
C PRO A 467 -35.02 -5.73 2.27
N THR A 468 -34.33 -5.06 3.19
CA THR A 468 -34.64 -3.67 3.54
C THR A 468 -34.14 -2.80 2.40
N ALA A 469 -35.09 -2.41 1.55
CA ALA A 469 -34.93 -1.32 0.60
C ALA A 469 -34.53 -0.05 1.38
N VAL A 470 -33.25 0.32 1.32
CA VAL A 470 -32.79 1.67 1.61
C VAL A 470 -32.26 2.23 0.30
N ALA A 471 -33.07 3.09 -0.31
CA ALA A 471 -32.70 3.87 -1.47
C ALA A 471 -31.45 4.71 -1.14
N SER A 472 -30.33 4.32 -1.73
CA SER A 472 -29.10 5.11 -1.77
C SER A 472 -28.82 5.43 -3.24
N ALA A 473 -28.55 6.70 -3.51
CA ALA A 473 -28.36 7.32 -4.82
C ALA A 473 -27.25 6.64 -5.67
N PRO A 474 -27.24 6.82 -7.00
CA PRO A 474 -26.38 6.05 -7.90
C PRO A 474 -24.91 6.48 -7.77
N ASP A 475 -24.11 5.68 -7.07
CA ASP A 475 -22.65 5.76 -7.11
C ASP A 475 -22.17 5.26 -8.49
N GLN A 476 -21.51 6.15 -9.22
CA GLN A 476 -20.84 5.83 -10.48
C GLN A 476 -19.66 4.86 -10.23
N PRO A 477 -19.49 3.80 -11.05
CA PRO A 477 -18.41 2.85 -10.86
C PRO A 477 -17.03 3.50 -11.14
N THR A 478 -16.10 3.28 -10.22
CA THR A 478 -14.68 3.65 -10.34
C THR A 478 -13.92 2.61 -11.20
N PRO A 479 -12.91 3.00 -12.00
CA PRO A 479 -12.29 2.13 -13.02
C PRO A 479 -11.33 1.05 -12.52
N GLU A 480 -11.30 0.74 -11.22
CA GLU A 480 -10.40 -0.29 -10.64
C GLU A 480 -11.00 -1.69 -10.66
N VAL A 481 -12.30 -1.80 -10.95
CA VAL A 481 -12.99 -3.06 -11.17
C VAL A 481 -12.66 -3.66 -12.56
N ALA A 482 -11.95 -2.97 -13.45
CA ALA A 482 -11.60 -3.49 -14.78
C ALA A 482 -10.29 -4.32 -14.84
N ALA A 483 -9.53 -4.43 -13.73
CA ALA A 483 -8.33 -5.28 -13.67
C ALA A 483 -8.54 -6.58 -12.88
N LEU A 484 -9.61 -6.67 -12.07
CA LEU A 484 -10.00 -7.89 -11.35
C LEU A 484 -11.51 -8.18 -11.38
N ALA A 485 -12.32 -7.42 -12.13
CA ALA A 485 -13.54 -7.91 -12.73
C ALA A 485 -13.46 -7.81 -14.26
N VAL A 486 -14.09 -8.80 -14.88
CA VAL A 486 -14.15 -9.01 -16.31
C VAL A 486 -15.21 -8.07 -16.87
N PRO A 487 -14.93 -7.28 -17.93
CA PRO A 487 -16.01 -6.88 -18.82
C PRO A 487 -16.52 -8.14 -19.48
N THR A 488 -17.78 -8.46 -19.24
CA THR A 488 -18.54 -9.55 -19.85
C THR A 488 -18.26 -9.62 -21.35
N VAL A 489 -17.57 -10.65 -21.85
CA VAL A 489 -17.42 -10.87 -23.30
C VAL A 489 -18.42 -11.94 -23.71
N GLY A 490 -19.61 -11.48 -24.10
CA GLY A 490 -20.70 -12.32 -24.57
C GLY A 490 -21.87 -11.55 -25.16
N ARG A 491 -21.63 -10.31 -25.58
CA ARG A 491 -22.53 -9.55 -26.46
C ARG A 491 -21.60 -8.63 -27.23
N ALA A 492 -21.78 -8.50 -28.54
CA ALA A 492 -21.16 -7.42 -29.28
C ALA A 492 -21.48 -6.12 -28.52
N GLU A 493 -20.51 -5.60 -27.76
CA GLU A 493 -20.60 -4.26 -27.23
C GLU A 493 -20.74 -3.39 -28.49
N ALA A 494 -21.95 -2.84 -28.66
CA ALA A 494 -22.10 -1.69 -29.52
C ALA A 494 -21.01 -0.72 -29.08
N THR A 495 -20.02 -0.52 -29.96
CA THR A 495 -19.00 0.50 -29.80
C THR A 495 -19.70 1.72 -29.28
N ASN A 496 -19.38 2.15 -28.05
CA ASN A 496 -19.89 3.42 -27.57
C ASN A 496 -19.44 4.43 -28.64
N PRO A 497 -20.35 5.02 -29.45
CA PRO A 497 -19.95 5.78 -30.64
C PRO A 497 -19.15 7.04 -30.25
N ALA A 498 -19.07 7.30 -28.96
CA ALA A 498 -18.41 8.41 -28.31
C ALA A 498 -17.14 7.96 -27.54
N ALA A 499 -16.20 7.22 -28.15
CA ALA A 499 -14.85 7.01 -27.60
C ALA A 499 -13.76 7.27 -28.66
N PRO A 500 -12.51 7.59 -28.26
CA PRO A 500 -11.40 7.66 -29.20
C PRO A 500 -11.28 6.36 -29.99
N ARG A 501 -11.00 6.46 -31.30
CA ARG A 501 -10.95 5.31 -32.20
C ARG A 501 -9.71 5.32 -33.07
N LEU A 502 -9.24 4.12 -33.41
CA LEU A 502 -8.19 3.92 -34.40
C LEU A 502 -8.67 4.39 -35.78
N THR A 503 -8.00 5.38 -36.35
CA THR A 503 -8.30 5.91 -37.68
C THR A 503 -7.31 5.46 -38.74
N SER A 504 -6.07 5.15 -38.36
CA SER A 504 -5.07 4.59 -39.27
C SER A 504 -4.12 3.63 -38.57
N LEU A 505 -3.93 2.46 -39.19
CA LEU A 505 -2.94 1.45 -38.83
C LEU A 505 -1.95 1.26 -39.97
N LYS A 506 -0.65 1.47 -39.71
CA LYS A 506 0.42 1.28 -40.69
C LYS A 506 1.51 0.39 -40.11
N ALA A 507 2.17 -0.38 -40.96
CA ALA A 507 3.31 -1.19 -40.58
C ALA A 507 4.55 -0.86 -41.42
N ARG A 508 5.72 -0.99 -40.79
CA ARG A 508 7.02 -0.91 -41.44
C ARG A 508 7.88 -2.06 -40.96
N SER A 509 8.27 -2.96 -41.85
CA SER A 509 9.02 -4.17 -41.52
C SER A 509 10.43 -4.14 -42.12
N ARG A 510 11.41 -4.63 -41.37
CA ARG A 510 12.76 -4.94 -41.85
C ARG A 510 13.15 -6.35 -41.44
N TYR A 511 13.88 -7.07 -42.29
CA TYR A 511 14.41 -8.38 -41.95
C TYR A 511 15.82 -8.24 -41.32
N ASP A 512 16.01 -8.76 -40.11
CA ASP A 512 17.32 -8.87 -39.48
C ASP A 512 17.94 -10.23 -39.84
N ALA A 513 18.82 -10.24 -40.84
CA ALA A 513 19.48 -11.44 -41.32
C ALA A 513 20.39 -12.13 -40.27
N ARG A 514 20.90 -11.39 -39.27
CA ARG A 514 21.78 -11.96 -38.22
C ARG A 514 21.00 -12.86 -37.28
N GLN A 515 19.79 -12.42 -36.94
CA GLN A 515 18.87 -13.15 -36.08
C GLN A 515 17.83 -13.96 -36.85
N ARG A 516 17.75 -13.78 -38.17
CA ARG A 516 16.76 -14.40 -39.08
C ARG A 516 15.31 -14.17 -38.65
N VAL A 517 15.01 -12.94 -38.22
CA VAL A 517 13.67 -12.53 -37.78
C VAL A 517 13.30 -11.19 -38.39
N TRP A 518 12.01 -10.86 -38.37
CA TRP A 518 11.49 -9.56 -38.75
C TRP A 518 11.44 -8.62 -37.54
N VAL A 519 11.78 -7.36 -37.78
CA VAL A 519 11.54 -6.25 -36.87
C VAL A 519 10.51 -5.35 -37.52
N SER A 520 9.33 -5.24 -36.91
CA SER A 520 8.19 -4.52 -37.47
C SER A 520 7.71 -3.43 -36.53
N TRP A 521 7.61 -2.21 -37.02
CA TRP A 521 6.90 -1.13 -36.34
C TRP A 521 5.44 -1.11 -36.74
N LEU A 522 4.56 -1.07 -35.75
CA LEU A 522 3.14 -0.79 -35.90
C LEU A 522 2.90 0.66 -35.48
N ASP A 523 2.56 1.52 -36.43
CA ASP A 523 2.30 2.94 -36.23
C ASP A 523 0.77 3.16 -36.23
N LEU A 524 0.22 3.66 -35.11
CA LEU A 524 -1.21 3.88 -34.88
C LEU A 524 -1.51 5.39 -34.89
N THR A 525 -2.59 5.78 -35.58
CA THR A 525 -3.20 7.11 -35.48
C THR A 525 -4.58 6.97 -34.87
N ILE A 526 -4.81 7.65 -33.75
CA ILE A 526 -6.04 7.57 -32.96
C ILE A 526 -6.69 8.95 -32.96
N THR A 527 -8.01 9.01 -33.09
CA THR A 527 -8.75 10.26 -33.13
C THR A 527 -9.92 10.23 -32.17
N ASN A 528 -10.06 11.29 -31.36
CA ASN A 528 -11.21 11.48 -30.50
C ASN A 528 -12.34 12.21 -31.23
N SER A 529 -13.59 11.97 -30.83
CA SER A 529 -14.73 12.70 -31.38
C SER A 529 -14.67 14.16 -30.91
N PRO A 530 -15.10 15.15 -31.73
CA PRO A 530 -15.26 16.53 -31.28
C PRO A 530 -16.32 16.69 -30.18
N ASP A 531 -17.29 15.78 -30.09
CA ASP A 531 -18.37 15.85 -29.10
C ASP A 531 -17.98 15.29 -27.72
N LEU A 532 -16.75 14.78 -27.59
CA LEU A 532 -16.22 14.19 -26.37
C LEU A 532 -15.26 15.11 -25.67
N SER A 533 -15.49 15.29 -24.37
CA SER A 533 -14.48 15.81 -23.45
C SER A 533 -13.28 14.85 -23.36
N GLN A 534 -12.37 15.10 -22.41
CA GLN A 534 -11.20 14.25 -22.20
C GLN A 534 -11.58 12.76 -22.09
N ALA A 535 -11.01 11.93 -22.97
CA ALA A 535 -11.29 10.51 -23.05
C ALA A 535 -9.99 9.66 -23.12
N GLU A 536 -10.09 8.39 -22.75
CA GLU A 536 -9.01 7.40 -22.81
C GLU A 536 -9.22 6.48 -24.01
N TYR A 537 -8.17 6.22 -24.80
CA TYR A 537 -8.17 5.15 -25.79
C TYR A 537 -7.65 3.87 -25.13
N THR A 538 -8.40 2.78 -25.26
CA THR A 538 -7.99 1.44 -24.81
C THR A 538 -8.25 0.43 -25.92
N THR A 539 -7.26 -0.41 -26.22
CA THR A 539 -7.41 -1.51 -27.19
C THR A 539 -6.62 -2.73 -26.75
N GLN A 540 -7.05 -3.89 -27.22
CA GLN A 540 -6.44 -5.19 -26.94
C GLN A 540 -5.90 -5.81 -28.23
N LEU A 541 -4.70 -6.38 -28.14
CA LEU A 541 -4.00 -7.00 -29.28
C LEU A 541 -3.51 -8.38 -28.88
N ALA A 542 -4.05 -9.43 -29.52
CA ALA A 542 -3.54 -10.79 -29.36
C ALA A 542 -2.27 -10.99 -30.20
N LEU A 543 -1.16 -11.33 -29.55
CA LEU A 543 0.08 -11.65 -30.24
C LEU A 543 0.21 -13.15 -30.56
N PRO A 544 0.55 -13.52 -31.81
CA PRO A 544 0.90 -14.89 -32.14
C PRO A 544 2.10 -15.40 -31.34
N ALA A 545 2.20 -16.73 -31.20
CA ALA A 545 3.34 -17.36 -30.56
C ALA A 545 4.66 -16.95 -31.25
N GLY A 546 5.68 -16.61 -30.45
CA GLY A 546 6.97 -16.14 -30.97
C GLY A 546 7.00 -14.68 -31.42
N CYS A 547 5.95 -13.89 -31.18
CA CYS A 547 5.96 -12.44 -31.38
C CYS A 547 6.26 -11.70 -30.07
N PHE A 548 7.30 -10.85 -30.05
CA PHE A 548 7.75 -10.15 -28.84
C PHE A 548 7.80 -8.64 -29.03
N VAL A 549 7.30 -7.88 -28.06
CA VAL A 549 7.41 -6.40 -28.08
C VAL A 549 8.81 -5.98 -27.63
N SER A 550 9.50 -5.19 -28.45
CA SER A 550 10.85 -4.66 -28.15
C SER A 550 10.90 -3.15 -27.92
N ASN A 551 9.81 -2.43 -28.20
CA ASN A 551 9.73 -0.99 -27.97
C ASN A 551 8.30 -0.45 -28.04
N TYR A 552 8.09 0.75 -27.52
CA TYR A 552 6.83 1.50 -27.53
C TYR A 552 7.12 3.01 -27.57
N TYR A 553 6.29 3.80 -28.24
CA TYR A 553 6.36 5.26 -28.18
C TYR A 553 4.98 5.92 -28.16
N LEU A 554 4.94 7.15 -27.66
CA LEU A 554 3.80 8.06 -27.77
C LEU A 554 4.32 9.44 -28.19
N ASP A 555 3.66 10.05 -29.18
CA ASP A 555 3.94 11.43 -29.54
C ASP A 555 3.22 12.35 -28.52
N MET A 556 3.99 13.15 -27.78
CA MET A 556 3.55 14.04 -26.69
C MET A 556 4.15 15.43 -26.88
N ALA A 557 3.35 16.49 -26.76
CA ALA A 557 3.81 17.89 -26.92
C ALA A 557 4.66 18.13 -28.20
N GLY A 558 4.29 17.49 -29.30
CA GLY A 558 5.01 17.60 -30.59
C GLY A 558 6.34 16.85 -30.67
N ARG A 559 6.69 16.03 -29.67
CA ARG A 559 7.90 15.20 -29.64
C ARG A 559 7.54 13.72 -29.47
N ARG A 560 8.38 12.85 -30.03
CA ARG A 560 8.25 11.41 -29.82
C ARG A 560 8.96 10.99 -28.55
N GLU A 561 8.20 10.53 -27.56
CA GLU A 561 8.72 10.00 -26.31
C GLU A 561 8.61 8.47 -26.32
N PHE A 562 9.75 7.80 -26.14
CA PHE A 562 9.79 6.35 -26.06
C PHE A 562 9.41 5.89 -24.64
N GLY A 563 8.66 4.79 -24.58
CA GLY A 563 8.28 4.16 -23.33
C GLY A 563 9.49 3.68 -22.55
N ILE A 564 9.48 3.95 -21.25
CA ILE A 564 10.42 3.35 -20.30
C ILE A 564 9.90 1.97 -19.94
N LEU A 565 10.72 0.94 -20.15
CA LEU A 565 10.42 -0.40 -19.67
C LEU A 565 10.60 -0.44 -18.15
N ALA A 566 9.53 -0.73 -17.43
CA ALA A 566 9.48 -0.71 -15.97
C ALA A 566 8.74 -1.93 -15.42
N GLU A 567 8.84 -2.17 -14.11
CA GLU A 567 8.04 -3.20 -13.43
C GLU A 567 6.55 -2.86 -13.57
N LYS A 568 5.73 -3.86 -13.90
CA LYS A 568 4.34 -3.67 -14.34
C LYS A 568 3.50 -2.96 -13.28
N ARG A 569 3.56 -3.38 -12.02
CA ARG A 569 2.75 -2.79 -10.93
C ARG A 569 3.12 -1.32 -10.69
N ALA A 570 4.42 -1.00 -10.68
CA ALA A 570 4.91 0.37 -10.55
C ALA A 570 4.43 1.25 -11.72
N ALA A 571 4.57 0.75 -12.96
CA ALA A 571 4.16 1.48 -14.16
C ALA A 571 2.65 1.72 -14.20
N THR A 572 1.84 0.70 -13.88
CA THR A 572 0.38 0.81 -13.81
C THR A 572 -0.05 1.79 -12.72
N TRP A 573 0.60 1.77 -11.56
CA TRP A 573 0.31 2.74 -10.50
C TRP A 573 0.64 4.17 -10.96
N VAL A 574 1.84 4.42 -11.48
CA VAL A 574 2.23 5.75 -11.98
C VAL A 574 1.30 6.22 -13.10
N TYR A 575 0.90 5.33 -14.01
CA TYR A 575 -0.08 5.63 -15.05
C TYR A 575 -1.40 6.13 -14.46
N ARG A 576 -1.97 5.42 -13.49
CA ARG A 576 -3.21 5.82 -12.81
C ARG A 576 -3.07 7.18 -12.15
N GLN A 577 -1.99 7.40 -11.41
CA GLN A 577 -1.74 8.67 -10.73
C GLN A 577 -1.61 9.87 -11.69
N ILE A 578 -0.97 9.67 -12.85
CA ILE A 578 -0.84 10.70 -13.89
C ILE A 578 -2.20 10.96 -14.55
N ARG A 579 -2.94 9.90 -14.89
CA ARG A 579 -4.29 9.98 -15.48
C ARG A 579 -5.23 10.77 -14.57
N ASP A 580 -5.21 10.49 -13.27
CA ASP A 580 -6.09 11.15 -12.30
C ASP A 580 -5.76 12.64 -12.10
N THR A 581 -4.57 13.07 -12.56
CA THR A 581 -4.17 14.48 -12.66
C THR A 581 -4.35 15.09 -14.06
N ASN A 582 -5.07 14.40 -14.96
CA ASN A 582 -5.36 14.82 -16.34
C ASN A 582 -4.11 15.15 -17.19
N ARG A 583 -3.06 14.33 -17.07
CA ARG A 583 -1.79 14.45 -17.82
C ARG A 583 -1.61 13.33 -18.83
N ASP A 584 -0.59 13.40 -19.69
CA ASP A 584 -0.37 12.52 -20.87
C ASP A 584 0.52 11.29 -20.59
N PRO A 585 -0.02 10.10 -20.27
CA PRO A 585 0.74 8.86 -20.30
C PRO A 585 0.26 7.90 -21.39
N GLY A 586 1.19 7.07 -21.85
CA GLY A 586 0.91 5.89 -22.67
C GLY A 586 1.40 4.63 -21.96
N LEU A 587 0.57 3.59 -21.89
CA LEU A 587 0.88 2.35 -21.20
C LEU A 587 0.66 1.15 -22.13
N LEU A 588 1.66 0.28 -22.21
CA LEU A 588 1.57 -1.00 -22.90
C LEU A 588 1.98 -2.13 -21.96
N THR A 589 1.06 -3.08 -21.74
CA THR A 589 1.28 -4.24 -20.86
C THR A 589 0.74 -5.52 -21.46
N TYR A 590 1.19 -6.68 -20.99
CA TYR A 590 0.43 -7.92 -21.20
C TYR A 590 -0.74 -7.98 -20.21
N ARG A 591 -1.91 -8.41 -20.68
CA ARG A 591 -3.08 -8.68 -19.85
C ARG A 591 -3.03 -10.10 -19.29
N ASN A 592 -3.31 -11.09 -20.15
CA ASN A 592 -3.23 -12.53 -19.88
C ASN A 592 -2.63 -13.25 -21.10
N GLY A 593 -1.87 -14.31 -20.88
CA GLY A 593 -1.22 -15.06 -21.95
C GLY A 593 -0.39 -14.17 -22.87
N ASN A 594 -0.69 -14.18 -24.17
CA ASN A 594 -0.05 -13.34 -25.19
C ASN A 594 -0.90 -12.13 -25.63
N GLU A 595 -1.86 -11.70 -24.83
CA GLU A 595 -2.68 -10.54 -25.13
C GLU A 595 -2.05 -9.26 -24.54
N LEU A 596 -1.94 -8.23 -25.36
CA LEU A 596 -1.49 -6.90 -24.97
C LEU A 596 -2.69 -5.98 -24.68
N ASP A 597 -2.54 -5.13 -23.68
CA ASP A 597 -3.43 -4.00 -23.37
C ASP A 597 -2.65 -2.70 -23.65
N LEU A 598 -3.14 -1.90 -24.59
CA LEU A 598 -2.60 -0.58 -24.94
C LEU A 598 -3.58 0.49 -24.46
N ARG A 599 -3.07 1.44 -23.67
CA ARG A 599 -3.82 2.59 -23.20
C ARG A 599 -3.10 3.89 -23.53
N VAL A 600 -3.85 4.87 -24.00
CA VAL A 600 -3.35 6.22 -24.28
C VAL A 600 -4.31 7.22 -23.68
N PHE A 601 -3.80 8.10 -22.82
CA PHE A 601 -4.57 9.15 -22.16
C PHE A 601 -3.81 10.48 -22.18
N PRO A 602 -4.51 11.63 -22.07
CA PRO A 602 -5.90 11.86 -22.46
C PRO A 602 -5.99 12.13 -23.97
N PHE A 603 -7.21 12.23 -24.49
CA PHE A 603 -7.50 12.87 -25.77
C PHE A 603 -8.44 14.04 -25.52
N ALA A 604 -8.06 15.26 -25.91
CA ALA A 604 -8.98 16.38 -25.99
C ALA A 604 -10.03 16.17 -27.09
N ALA A 605 -11.08 17.00 -27.09
CA ALA A 605 -12.13 16.98 -28.10
C ALA A 605 -11.53 17.13 -29.51
N GLY A 606 -11.81 16.18 -30.40
CA GLY A 606 -11.31 16.20 -31.78
C GLY A 606 -9.81 15.95 -31.95
N GLU A 607 -9.06 15.65 -30.87
CA GLU A 607 -7.61 15.49 -30.93
C GLU A 607 -7.19 14.26 -31.73
N VAL A 608 -6.11 14.39 -32.51
CA VAL A 608 -5.44 13.30 -33.20
C VAL A 608 -4.09 13.03 -32.54
N ARG A 609 -3.87 11.81 -32.06
CA ARG A 609 -2.60 11.38 -31.47
C ARG A 609 -1.97 10.22 -32.24
N ARG A 610 -0.65 10.09 -32.11
CA ARG A 610 0.14 9.03 -32.73
C ARG A 610 0.91 8.25 -31.68
N THR A 611 0.85 6.93 -31.78
CA THR A 611 1.57 5.99 -30.92
C THR A 611 2.05 4.81 -31.77
N GLY A 612 2.92 3.98 -31.24
CA GLY A 612 3.36 2.80 -31.95
C GLY A 612 4.18 1.85 -31.09
N LEU A 613 4.31 0.62 -31.56
CA LEU A 613 5.07 -0.44 -30.89
C LEU A 613 5.91 -1.24 -31.89
N GLU A 614 7.06 -1.73 -31.43
CA GLU A 614 8.01 -2.53 -32.22
C GLU A 614 7.87 -4.01 -31.85
N LEU A 615 7.74 -4.86 -32.85
CA LEU A 615 7.58 -6.30 -32.72
C LEU A 615 8.75 -7.04 -33.37
N LEU A 616 9.25 -8.07 -32.67
CA LEU A 616 10.16 -9.09 -33.20
C LEU A 616 9.35 -10.35 -33.51
N HIS A 617 9.39 -10.86 -34.74
CA HIS A 617 8.64 -12.05 -35.13
C HIS A 617 9.39 -12.90 -36.17
N PRO A 618 9.29 -14.25 -36.11
CA PRO A 618 10.10 -15.14 -36.95
C PRO A 618 9.55 -15.30 -38.36
N GLU A 619 8.25 -15.10 -38.56
CA GLU A 619 7.54 -15.30 -39.84
C GLU A 619 6.64 -14.11 -40.16
N PRO A 620 6.38 -13.79 -41.45
CA PRO A 620 5.38 -12.81 -41.83
C PRO A 620 4.00 -13.19 -41.28
N LEU A 621 3.25 -12.21 -40.80
CA LEU A 621 1.95 -12.46 -40.16
C LEU A 621 1.00 -11.28 -40.36
N THR A 622 -0.30 -11.56 -40.30
CA THR A 622 -1.36 -10.54 -40.32
C THR A 622 -1.82 -10.26 -38.89
N LEU A 623 -1.79 -9.00 -38.48
CA LEU A 623 -2.39 -8.56 -37.20
C LEU A 623 -3.72 -7.88 -37.45
N GLN A 624 -4.64 -8.07 -36.51
CA GLN A 624 -5.91 -7.36 -36.44
C GLN A 624 -5.95 -6.49 -35.18
N LEU A 625 -6.39 -5.25 -35.33
CA LEU A 625 -6.55 -4.27 -34.25
C LEU A 625 -7.72 -3.35 -34.55
N ASP A 626 -8.71 -3.25 -33.64
CA ASP A 626 -9.93 -2.42 -33.80
C ASP A 626 -10.61 -2.57 -35.17
N GLY A 627 -10.69 -3.79 -35.69
CA GLY A 627 -11.29 -4.09 -37.00
C GLY A 627 -10.44 -3.70 -38.22
N GLN A 628 -9.24 -3.13 -38.01
CA GLN A 628 -8.25 -2.91 -39.06
C GLN A 628 -7.25 -4.07 -39.10
N SER A 629 -6.86 -4.48 -40.31
CA SER A 629 -5.86 -5.52 -40.53
C SER A 629 -4.60 -4.94 -41.15
N VAL A 630 -3.43 -5.43 -40.72
CA VAL A 630 -2.14 -5.01 -41.27
C VAL A 630 -1.21 -6.21 -41.45
N GLN A 631 -0.48 -6.21 -42.56
CA GLN A 631 0.51 -7.25 -42.85
C GLN A 631 1.88 -6.84 -42.32
N LEU A 632 2.52 -7.74 -41.57
CA LEU A 632 3.89 -7.59 -41.07
C LEU A 632 4.82 -8.56 -41.81
N GLY A 633 6.07 -8.15 -41.98
CA GLY A 633 7.11 -8.99 -42.58
C GLY A 633 7.06 -9.01 -44.11
N GLN A 634 6.63 -7.92 -44.74
CA GLN A 634 6.76 -7.77 -46.19
C GLN A 634 8.21 -7.45 -46.56
N ALA A 635 8.80 -8.28 -47.42
CA ALA A 635 10.12 -8.04 -47.97
C ALA A 635 10.09 -6.78 -48.86
N GLY A 636 10.99 -5.84 -48.59
CA GLY A 636 11.36 -4.87 -49.62
C GLY A 636 12.02 -5.59 -50.80
N PRO A 637 12.05 -4.99 -52.00
CA PRO A 637 12.57 -5.63 -53.22
C PRO A 637 14.02 -6.16 -53.11
N GLU A 638 14.79 -5.76 -52.09
CA GLU A 638 16.19 -6.16 -51.86
C GLU A 638 16.37 -7.25 -50.78
N ALA A 639 15.31 -7.72 -50.09
CA ALA A 639 15.48 -8.63 -48.95
C ALA A 639 15.47 -10.12 -49.36
N GLN A 640 16.62 -10.79 -49.25
CA GLN A 640 16.72 -12.26 -49.34
C GLN A 640 16.22 -12.91 -48.04
N VAL A 641 14.95 -13.35 -48.04
CA VAL A 641 14.31 -14.04 -46.92
C VAL A 641 14.34 -15.56 -47.17
N PRO A 642 14.82 -16.39 -46.22
CA PRO A 642 14.79 -17.85 -46.35
C PRO A 642 13.36 -18.39 -46.54
N ALA A 643 13.19 -19.42 -47.38
CA ALA A 643 11.89 -19.99 -47.73
C ALA A 643 11.17 -20.75 -46.59
N ALA A 644 11.90 -21.17 -45.55
CA ALA A 644 11.34 -21.86 -44.39
C ALA A 644 11.91 -21.29 -43.08
N PRO A 645 11.06 -21.02 -42.06
CA PRO A 645 11.55 -20.65 -40.74
C PRO A 645 12.35 -21.82 -40.14
N ALA A 646 13.55 -21.52 -39.62
CA ALA A 646 14.34 -22.53 -38.92
C ALA A 646 13.60 -23.00 -37.64
N THR A 647 13.86 -24.22 -37.16
CA THR A 647 13.47 -24.60 -35.79
C THR A 647 14.41 -23.90 -34.82
N TRP A 648 13.87 -23.10 -33.90
CA TRP A 648 14.67 -22.39 -32.91
C TRP A 648 14.48 -23.01 -31.54
N ALA A 649 15.59 -23.46 -30.94
CA ALA A 649 15.66 -23.81 -29.54
C ALA A 649 16.56 -22.80 -28.82
N ALA A 650 16.03 -22.10 -27.83
CA ALA A 650 16.78 -21.16 -27.00
C ALA A 650 16.17 -21.11 -25.59
N GLY A 651 17.01 -21.03 -24.55
CA GLY A 651 16.55 -20.82 -23.18
C GLY A 651 15.63 -21.88 -22.59
N GLY A 652 15.62 -23.10 -23.13
CA GLY A 652 14.65 -24.13 -22.72
C GLY A 652 13.28 -24.00 -23.37
N ALA A 653 13.12 -23.15 -24.38
CA ALA A 653 11.94 -23.09 -25.24
C ALA A 653 12.28 -23.48 -26.68
N THR A 654 11.30 -24.06 -27.37
CA THR A 654 11.33 -24.38 -28.78
C THR A 654 10.16 -23.69 -29.47
N TYR A 655 10.44 -22.93 -30.51
CA TYR A 655 9.42 -22.39 -31.39
C TYR A 655 9.10 -23.40 -32.49
N VAL A 656 7.83 -23.76 -32.60
CA VAL A 656 7.30 -24.66 -33.63
C VAL A 656 6.43 -23.82 -34.57
N SER A 657 6.88 -23.65 -35.80
CA SER A 657 6.12 -22.87 -36.80
C SER A 657 4.82 -23.58 -37.20
N ALA A 658 3.88 -22.83 -37.77
CA ALA A 658 2.62 -23.40 -38.29
C ALA A 658 2.89 -24.52 -39.30
N ALA A 659 3.86 -24.34 -40.21
CA ALA A 659 4.25 -25.33 -41.21
C ALA A 659 4.85 -26.61 -40.58
N GLN A 660 5.71 -26.46 -39.57
CA GLN A 660 6.27 -27.60 -38.84
C GLN A 660 5.20 -28.37 -38.08
N LYS A 661 4.27 -27.65 -37.43
CA LYS A 661 3.17 -28.27 -36.68
C LYS A 661 2.22 -29.03 -37.59
N ALA A 662 1.94 -28.50 -38.79
CA ALA A 662 1.09 -29.14 -39.79
C ALA A 662 1.68 -30.44 -40.36
N ALA A 663 3.01 -30.60 -40.34
CA ALA A 663 3.69 -31.80 -40.80
C ALA A 663 3.69 -32.97 -39.80
N LEU A 664 3.24 -32.74 -38.55
CA LEU A 664 3.25 -33.75 -37.50
C LEU A 664 1.94 -34.56 -37.49
N PRO A 665 1.99 -35.85 -37.09
CA PRO A 665 0.80 -36.69 -37.05
C PRO A 665 -0.19 -36.23 -35.98
N LEU A 666 -1.48 -36.31 -36.31
CA LEU A 666 -2.57 -36.16 -35.35
C LEU A 666 -2.62 -37.37 -34.41
N VAL A 667 -2.75 -37.10 -33.11
CA VAL A 667 -2.81 -38.09 -32.03
C VAL A 667 -4.07 -37.85 -31.20
N ARG A 668 -4.77 -38.92 -30.83
CA ARG A 668 -5.87 -38.87 -29.85
C ARG A 668 -5.37 -39.43 -28.52
N ARG A 669 -5.29 -38.58 -27.50
CA ARG A 669 -4.96 -39.00 -26.12
C ARG A 669 -6.19 -39.62 -25.47
N GLN A 670 -5.98 -40.50 -24.49
CA GLN A 670 -7.07 -41.12 -23.74
C GLN A 670 -7.58 -40.18 -22.62
N PRO A 671 -8.88 -39.87 -22.55
CA PRO A 671 -9.41 -39.11 -21.43
C PRO A 671 -9.38 -39.94 -20.14
N TYR A 672 -9.18 -39.27 -19.00
CA TYR A 672 -9.50 -39.83 -17.70
C TYR A 672 -10.27 -38.80 -16.85
N TYR A 673 -11.18 -39.27 -15.99
CA TYR A 673 -11.86 -38.36 -15.07
C TYR A 673 -10.96 -37.96 -13.92
N HIS A 674 -10.84 -36.65 -13.73
CA HIS A 674 -10.29 -36.07 -12.52
C HIS A 674 -11.41 -35.36 -11.75
N PHE A 675 -11.90 -36.02 -10.70
CA PHE A 675 -12.98 -35.48 -9.88
C PHE A 675 -12.44 -34.43 -8.89
N LEU A 676 -13.06 -33.26 -8.87
CA LEU A 676 -12.76 -32.15 -7.96
C LEU A 676 -13.93 -31.97 -7.00
N LEU A 677 -13.81 -32.51 -5.79
CA LEU A 677 -14.90 -32.58 -4.83
C LEU A 677 -14.81 -31.43 -3.83
N ASP A 678 -15.89 -30.68 -3.69
CA ASP A 678 -16.02 -29.62 -2.70
C ASP A 678 -15.98 -30.19 -1.27
N MET A 679 -14.86 -29.96 -0.57
CA MET A 679 -14.67 -30.27 0.84
C MET A 679 -14.39 -28.98 1.63
N SER A 680 -15.05 -27.89 1.23
CA SER A 680 -15.09 -26.65 2.00
C SER A 680 -15.81 -26.84 3.35
N ALA A 681 -15.65 -25.90 4.27
CA ALA A 681 -16.14 -26.00 5.64
C ALA A 681 -17.64 -26.39 5.69
N GLY A 682 -17.92 -27.48 6.41
CA GLY A 682 -19.28 -28.02 6.56
C GLY A 682 -19.72 -29.02 5.48
N LYS A 683 -18.90 -29.29 4.45
CA LYS A 683 -19.23 -30.23 3.36
C LYS A 683 -18.87 -31.70 3.60
N GLN A 684 -18.31 -32.05 4.76
CA GLN A 684 -18.00 -33.45 5.10
C GLN A 684 -19.19 -34.42 4.91
N PRO A 685 -20.44 -34.07 5.29
CA PRO A 685 -21.60 -34.96 5.08
C PRO A 685 -21.92 -35.26 3.61
N TYR A 686 -21.46 -34.43 2.66
CA TYR A 686 -21.75 -34.60 1.23
C TYR A 686 -20.87 -35.64 0.54
N TRP A 687 -19.89 -36.22 1.26
CA TRP A 687 -19.07 -37.31 0.73
C TRP A 687 -19.89 -38.50 0.21
N GLY A 688 -20.92 -38.93 0.95
CA GLY A 688 -21.79 -40.05 0.54
C GLY A 688 -22.50 -39.77 -0.80
N PRO A 689 -23.25 -38.66 -0.92
CA PRO A 689 -23.85 -38.23 -2.19
C PRO A 689 -22.84 -38.07 -3.32
N TYR A 690 -21.69 -37.43 -3.09
CA TYR A 690 -20.66 -37.26 -4.12
C TYR A 690 -20.11 -38.59 -4.62
N ARG A 691 -19.88 -39.55 -3.71
CA ARG A 691 -19.46 -40.90 -4.09
C ARG A 691 -20.50 -41.57 -4.99
N GLN A 692 -21.79 -41.49 -4.65
CA GLN A 692 -22.85 -42.07 -5.49
C GLN A 692 -22.91 -41.46 -6.89
N LEU A 693 -22.76 -40.13 -6.99
CA LEU A 693 -22.71 -39.43 -8.28
C LEU A 693 -21.48 -39.83 -9.10
N MET A 694 -20.32 -39.93 -8.46
CA MET A 694 -19.10 -40.44 -9.11
C MET A 694 -19.33 -41.85 -9.63
N ASP A 695 -19.81 -42.77 -8.79
CA ASP A 695 -20.05 -44.16 -9.16
C ASP A 695 -21.02 -44.28 -10.36
N ALA A 696 -22.05 -43.43 -10.43
CA ALA A 696 -22.97 -43.35 -11.55
C ALA A 696 -22.30 -42.83 -12.83
N ALA A 697 -21.56 -41.72 -12.74
CA ALA A 697 -20.83 -41.14 -13.88
C ALA A 697 -19.78 -42.10 -14.45
N ILE A 698 -19.11 -42.85 -13.57
CA ILE A 698 -18.12 -43.87 -13.92
C ILE A 698 -18.78 -44.98 -14.71
N LYS A 699 -19.87 -45.56 -14.18
CA LYS A 699 -20.65 -46.61 -14.86
C LYS A 699 -21.17 -46.15 -16.22
N GLN A 700 -21.68 -44.93 -16.32
CA GLN A 700 -22.18 -44.37 -17.58
C GLN A 700 -21.07 -44.21 -18.62
N SER A 701 -19.85 -43.85 -18.20
CA SER A 701 -18.70 -43.68 -19.09
C SER A 701 -18.02 -44.98 -19.51
N GLY A 702 -18.27 -46.09 -18.80
CA GLY A 702 -17.56 -47.35 -19.00
C GLY A 702 -16.08 -47.32 -18.57
N GLN A 703 -15.68 -46.35 -17.73
CA GLN A 703 -14.32 -46.24 -17.16
C GLN A 703 -14.21 -47.06 -15.87
N ASP A 704 -13.01 -47.55 -15.55
CA ASP A 704 -12.71 -48.24 -14.28
C ASP A 704 -12.07 -47.28 -13.26
N TYR A 705 -12.23 -47.54 -11.96
CA TYR A 705 -11.60 -46.72 -10.90
C TYR A 705 -10.06 -46.64 -10.99
N GLU A 706 -9.42 -47.59 -11.66
CA GLU A 706 -7.97 -47.59 -11.88
C GLU A 706 -7.50 -46.46 -12.79
N THR A 707 -8.38 -45.90 -13.63
CA THR A 707 -8.05 -44.79 -14.52
C THR A 707 -8.38 -43.42 -13.92
N ILE A 708 -9.06 -43.38 -12.77
CA ILE A 708 -9.66 -42.15 -12.22
C ILE A 708 -8.77 -41.53 -11.14
N GLU A 709 -8.81 -40.20 -11.09
CA GLU A 709 -8.20 -39.43 -10.02
C GLU A 709 -9.22 -38.54 -9.32
N ALA A 710 -8.94 -38.17 -8.06
CA ALA A 710 -9.78 -37.27 -7.30
C ALA A 710 -8.96 -36.32 -6.44
N SER A 711 -9.49 -35.12 -6.23
CA SER A 711 -8.97 -34.11 -5.32
C SER A 711 -10.09 -33.61 -4.42
N PHE A 712 -9.84 -33.57 -3.12
CA PHE A 712 -10.67 -32.84 -2.17
C PHE A 712 -10.27 -31.38 -2.13
N VAL A 713 -11.24 -30.50 -2.28
CA VAL A 713 -11.04 -29.07 -2.50
C VAL A 713 -11.72 -28.28 -1.38
N GLY A 714 -10.93 -27.84 -0.40
CA GLY A 714 -11.31 -26.79 0.55
C GLY A 714 -10.32 -25.63 0.43
N SER A 715 -9.96 -25.00 1.56
CA SER A 715 -8.82 -24.06 1.58
C SER A 715 -7.53 -24.74 1.09
N ARG A 716 -7.40 -26.04 1.34
CA ARG A 716 -6.36 -26.93 0.83
C ARG A 716 -6.90 -27.92 -0.18
N VAL A 717 -6.03 -28.28 -1.12
CA VAL A 717 -6.32 -29.29 -2.12
C VAL A 717 -5.56 -30.56 -1.77
N ARG A 718 -6.30 -31.61 -1.42
CA ARG A 718 -5.74 -32.93 -1.08
C ARG A 718 -6.08 -33.92 -2.20
N ARG A 719 -5.07 -34.25 -3.02
CA ARG A 719 -5.18 -35.31 -4.02
C ARG A 719 -5.27 -36.68 -3.33
N ILE A 720 -6.14 -37.53 -3.86
CA ILE A 720 -6.35 -38.90 -3.42
C ILE A 720 -5.90 -39.81 -4.55
N THR A 721 -5.15 -40.84 -4.20
CA THR A 721 -4.81 -41.88 -5.17
C THR A 721 -6.03 -42.76 -5.45
N ARG A 722 -6.07 -43.39 -6.62
CA ARG A 722 -7.00 -44.48 -6.97
C ARG A 722 -7.28 -45.46 -5.82
N ARG A 723 -6.23 -46.02 -5.20
CA ARG A 723 -6.36 -46.92 -4.04
C ARG A 723 -6.93 -46.22 -2.81
N GLY A 724 -6.56 -44.96 -2.58
CA GLY A 724 -7.11 -44.15 -1.51
C GLY A 724 -8.62 -43.92 -1.65
N LEU A 725 -9.11 -43.72 -2.88
CA LEU A 725 -10.53 -43.45 -3.15
C LEU A 725 -11.42 -44.65 -2.79
N MET A 726 -10.99 -45.87 -3.11
CA MET A 726 -11.75 -47.10 -2.85
C MET A 726 -11.89 -47.41 -1.35
N TRP A 727 -10.90 -47.05 -0.54
CA TRP A 727 -10.79 -47.44 0.88
C TRP A 727 -10.92 -46.25 1.83
N LEU A 728 -11.45 -45.13 1.33
CA LEU A 728 -11.53 -43.91 2.12
C LEU A 728 -12.62 -44.00 3.17
N ASP A 729 -12.23 -43.78 4.42
CA ASP A 729 -13.14 -43.64 5.54
C ASP A 729 -13.65 -42.19 5.65
N ALA A 730 -14.97 -42.04 5.70
CA ALA A 730 -15.66 -40.75 5.80
C ALA A 730 -15.34 -39.99 7.09
N GLU A 731 -15.03 -40.70 8.18
CA GLU A 731 -14.68 -40.08 9.47
C GLU A 731 -13.32 -39.37 9.44
N THR A 732 -12.44 -39.78 8.51
CA THR A 732 -11.09 -39.19 8.35
C THR A 732 -11.07 -37.96 7.44
N LEU A 733 -12.23 -37.60 6.87
CA LEU A 733 -12.37 -36.42 6.02
C LEU A 733 -12.41 -35.15 6.85
N THR A 734 -11.56 -34.20 6.50
CA THR A 734 -11.55 -32.87 7.11
C THR A 734 -12.04 -31.85 6.09
N ALA A 735 -13.18 -31.22 6.38
CA ALA A 735 -13.71 -30.11 5.62
C ALA A 735 -13.19 -28.78 6.19
N GLU A 736 -12.58 -27.92 5.38
CA GLU A 736 -11.96 -26.68 5.85
C GLU A 736 -12.00 -25.51 4.85
N GLY A 737 -12.14 -24.28 5.36
CA GLY A 737 -12.12 -23.03 4.58
C GLY A 737 -13.17 -22.96 3.46
N GLY A 738 -12.88 -22.20 2.39
CA GLY A 738 -13.76 -22.06 1.23
C GLY A 738 -13.45 -23.02 0.09
N PHE A 739 -14.29 -23.03 -0.95
CA PHE A 739 -14.16 -23.92 -2.10
C PHE A 739 -13.17 -23.36 -3.14
N PHE A 740 -11.86 -23.54 -2.89
CA PHE A 740 -10.79 -22.94 -3.70
C PHE A 740 -10.50 -23.70 -5.01
N LEU A 741 -11.47 -23.68 -5.93
CA LEU A 741 -11.45 -24.44 -7.18
C LEU A 741 -10.33 -24.00 -8.13
N ASP A 742 -9.98 -22.70 -8.18
CA ASP A 742 -8.83 -22.18 -8.92
C ASP A 742 -7.53 -22.96 -8.63
N ARG A 743 -7.21 -23.14 -7.35
CA ARG A 743 -6.01 -23.91 -6.92
C ARG A 743 -6.05 -25.34 -7.43
N ALA A 744 -7.21 -26.00 -7.36
CA ALA A 744 -7.35 -27.39 -7.74
C ALA A 744 -7.21 -27.60 -9.26
N ILE A 745 -7.81 -26.71 -10.06
CA ILE A 745 -7.69 -26.73 -11.52
C ILE A 745 -6.23 -26.47 -11.93
N ARG A 746 -5.58 -25.42 -11.40
CA ARG A 746 -4.17 -25.12 -11.72
C ARG A 746 -3.24 -26.27 -11.36
N GLN A 747 -3.38 -26.85 -10.17
CA GLN A 747 -2.57 -28.00 -9.77
C GLN A 747 -2.73 -29.19 -10.70
N THR A 748 -3.95 -29.48 -11.13
CA THR A 748 -4.23 -30.62 -12.01
C THR A 748 -3.65 -30.37 -13.41
N LEU A 749 -3.89 -29.19 -13.97
CA LEU A 749 -3.40 -28.80 -15.30
C LEU A 749 -1.87 -28.72 -15.37
N VAL A 750 -1.22 -28.07 -14.39
CA VAL A 750 0.25 -27.97 -14.36
C VAL A 750 0.89 -29.35 -14.27
N ARG A 751 0.40 -30.22 -13.38
CA ARG A 751 0.90 -31.59 -13.27
C ARG A 751 0.72 -32.37 -14.55
N ALA A 752 -0.44 -32.25 -15.21
CA ALA A 752 -0.69 -32.91 -16.48
C ALA A 752 0.24 -32.40 -17.60
N ALA A 753 0.61 -31.11 -17.58
CA ALA A 753 1.52 -30.52 -18.55
C ALA A 753 2.98 -30.96 -18.35
N GLU A 754 3.45 -31.06 -17.11
CA GLU A 754 4.83 -31.50 -16.79
C GLU A 754 5.02 -33.03 -16.96
N THR A 755 3.93 -33.79 -17.06
CA THR A 755 3.97 -35.24 -17.37
C THR A 755 3.28 -35.55 -18.70
N PRO A 756 3.97 -35.43 -19.85
CA PRO A 756 3.38 -35.61 -21.18
C PRO A 756 3.12 -37.10 -21.49
N VAL A 757 2.09 -37.65 -20.86
CA VAL A 757 1.62 -39.03 -21.05
C VAL A 757 0.48 -39.08 -22.08
N PRO A 758 0.21 -40.24 -22.72
CA PRO A 758 -0.85 -40.39 -23.73
C PRO A 758 -2.29 -40.37 -23.16
N ARG A 759 -2.49 -39.68 -22.03
CA ARG A 759 -3.78 -39.47 -21.37
C ARG A 759 -3.93 -38.01 -20.92
N TYR A 760 -5.15 -37.49 -20.83
CA TYR A 760 -5.44 -36.11 -20.42
C TYR A 760 -6.60 -36.03 -19.43
N PRO A 761 -6.59 -35.08 -18.49
CA PRO A 761 -7.67 -34.94 -17.51
C PRO A 761 -8.92 -34.34 -18.14
N VAL A 762 -10.07 -34.97 -17.89
CA VAL A 762 -11.39 -34.37 -17.99
C VAL A 762 -11.79 -33.95 -16.58
N LEU A 763 -11.77 -32.65 -16.33
CA LEU A 763 -12.04 -32.06 -15.02
C LEU A 763 -13.54 -32.12 -14.73
N VAL A 764 -13.94 -32.82 -13.67
CA VAL A 764 -15.34 -32.98 -13.26
C VAL A 764 -15.50 -32.52 -11.81
N VAL A 765 -16.26 -31.45 -11.61
CA VAL A 765 -16.46 -30.79 -10.32
C VAL A 765 -17.74 -31.31 -9.66
N LEU A 766 -17.65 -31.67 -8.38
CA LEU A 766 -18.79 -32.05 -7.56
C LEU A 766 -18.93 -31.05 -6.42
N SER A 767 -20.01 -30.28 -6.47
CA SER A 767 -20.45 -29.40 -5.39
C SER A 767 -21.98 -29.35 -5.41
N ASP A 768 -22.58 -29.15 -4.25
CA ASP A 768 -24.01 -28.81 -4.12
C ASP A 768 -24.26 -27.29 -4.20
N ASP A 769 -23.19 -26.49 -4.21
CA ASP A 769 -23.25 -25.03 -4.35
C ASP A 769 -22.04 -24.51 -5.16
N PHE A 770 -22.05 -24.80 -6.47
CA PHE A 770 -20.99 -24.40 -7.39
C PHE A 770 -20.77 -22.88 -7.43
N GLN A 771 -21.79 -22.07 -7.12
CA GLN A 771 -21.68 -20.61 -7.12
C GLN A 771 -20.70 -20.07 -6.06
N ARG A 772 -20.35 -20.89 -5.04
CA ARG A 772 -19.31 -20.55 -4.06
C ARG A 772 -17.90 -20.89 -4.51
N ALA A 773 -17.72 -21.47 -5.70
CA ALA A 773 -16.41 -21.81 -6.22
C ALA A 773 -15.57 -20.54 -6.43
N ILE A 774 -14.40 -20.51 -5.80
CA ILE A 774 -13.43 -19.43 -6.00
C ILE A 774 -12.67 -19.74 -7.30
N LEU A 775 -13.00 -19.01 -8.35
CA LEU A 775 -12.46 -19.17 -9.70
C LEU A 775 -11.86 -17.86 -10.22
N PRO A 776 -10.81 -17.92 -11.06
CA PRO A 776 -10.30 -16.74 -11.74
C PRO A 776 -11.21 -16.37 -12.91
N THR A 777 -10.88 -15.27 -13.57
CA THR A 777 -11.57 -14.79 -14.76
C THR A 777 -11.36 -15.69 -15.99
N ASN A 778 -10.20 -16.35 -16.07
CA ASN A 778 -9.84 -17.37 -17.04
C ASN A 778 -8.54 -18.10 -16.62
N PHE A 779 -8.18 -19.14 -17.37
CA PHE A 779 -6.94 -19.90 -17.27
C PHE A 779 -6.07 -19.77 -18.54
N ALA A 780 -6.14 -18.64 -19.25
CA ALA A 780 -5.44 -18.46 -20.54
C ALA A 780 -3.92 -18.63 -20.44
N ASP A 781 -3.31 -18.29 -19.30
CA ASP A 781 -1.89 -18.51 -19.03
C ASP A 781 -1.49 -20.01 -19.06
N LEU A 782 -2.46 -20.90 -18.82
CA LEU A 782 -2.29 -22.36 -18.82
C LEU A 782 -2.82 -23.02 -20.09
N ARG A 783 -3.11 -22.27 -21.16
CA ARG A 783 -3.68 -22.81 -22.41
C ARG A 783 -2.93 -24.03 -22.97
N HIS A 784 -1.61 -24.07 -22.79
CA HIS A 784 -0.77 -25.19 -23.21
C HIS A 784 -1.01 -26.49 -22.42
N ALA A 785 -1.67 -26.42 -21.27
CA ALA A 785 -1.91 -27.56 -20.39
C ALA A 785 -3.20 -28.33 -20.73
N PHE A 786 -4.05 -27.77 -21.59
CA PHE A 786 -5.30 -28.38 -22.05
C PHE A 786 -5.47 -28.25 -23.58
N PRO A 787 -4.52 -28.76 -24.39
CA PRO A 787 -4.55 -28.62 -25.85
C PRO A 787 -5.73 -29.35 -26.51
N GLU A 788 -6.41 -30.26 -25.80
CA GLU A 788 -7.54 -31.04 -26.29
C GLU A 788 -8.87 -30.27 -26.30
N SER A 789 -9.16 -29.54 -25.21
CA SER A 789 -10.41 -28.84 -24.98
C SER A 789 -10.23 -27.83 -23.86
N ASP A 790 -10.89 -26.68 -23.96
CA ASP A 790 -11.00 -25.69 -22.90
C ASP A 790 -12.19 -25.94 -21.96
N LEU A 791 -12.88 -27.07 -22.05
CA LEU A 791 -14.06 -27.35 -21.22
C LEU A 791 -13.71 -28.09 -19.92
N PHE A 792 -14.39 -27.72 -18.84
CA PHE A 792 -14.55 -28.53 -17.65
C PHE A 792 -16.03 -28.67 -17.29
N TYR A 793 -16.37 -29.59 -16.39
CA TYR A 793 -17.76 -29.96 -16.15
C TYR A 793 -18.13 -29.91 -14.66
N GLU A 794 -19.30 -29.37 -14.34
CA GLU A 794 -20.00 -29.57 -13.07
C GLU A 794 -20.89 -30.82 -13.20
N LEU A 795 -20.79 -31.77 -12.27
CA LEU A 795 -21.68 -32.94 -12.20
C LEU A 795 -22.80 -32.67 -11.20
N ARG A 796 -24.03 -32.52 -11.69
CA ARG A 796 -25.20 -32.19 -10.87
C ARG A 796 -25.81 -33.41 -10.20
N ALA A 797 -26.64 -33.15 -9.19
CA ALA A 797 -27.33 -34.19 -8.42
C ALA A 797 -28.27 -35.08 -9.24
N ASP A 798 -28.71 -34.62 -10.42
CA ASP A 798 -29.52 -35.40 -11.36
C ASP A 798 -28.68 -36.23 -12.33
N GLY A 799 -27.35 -36.26 -12.16
CA GLY A 799 -26.40 -37.01 -12.98
C GLY A 799 -26.06 -36.35 -14.32
N ARG A 800 -26.56 -35.14 -14.61
CA ARG A 800 -26.20 -34.39 -15.82
C ARG A 800 -24.94 -33.56 -15.62
N PHE A 801 -24.20 -33.37 -16.71
CA PHE A 801 -22.98 -32.56 -16.74
C PHE A 801 -23.31 -31.15 -17.22
N VAL A 802 -22.83 -30.13 -16.54
CA VAL A 802 -22.89 -28.74 -17.02
C VAL A 802 -21.50 -28.31 -17.44
N SER A 803 -21.34 -27.86 -18.69
CA SER A 803 -20.05 -27.45 -19.23
C SER A 803 -19.74 -25.99 -18.87
N HIS A 804 -18.45 -25.72 -18.65
CA HIS A 804 -17.88 -24.42 -18.36
C HIS A 804 -16.59 -24.23 -19.18
N SER A 805 -16.25 -22.99 -19.58
CA SER A 805 -14.99 -22.71 -20.31
C SER A 805 -13.87 -22.29 -19.35
N LEU A 806 -12.69 -22.87 -19.54
CA LEU A 806 -11.45 -22.45 -18.91
C LEU A 806 -10.94 -21.11 -19.47
N LEU A 807 -11.36 -20.71 -20.67
CA LEU A 807 -10.88 -19.49 -21.33
C LEU A 807 -11.82 -18.30 -21.18
N HIS A 808 -13.12 -18.53 -20.99
CA HIS A 808 -14.14 -17.48 -20.92
C HIS A 808 -15.03 -17.67 -19.68
N GLU A 809 -14.84 -16.81 -18.68
CA GLU A 809 -15.65 -16.73 -17.45
C GLU A 809 -16.00 -18.11 -16.84
N PRO A 810 -15.03 -18.83 -16.25
CA PRO A 810 -15.21 -20.20 -15.74
C PRO A 810 -16.40 -20.43 -14.80
N ALA A 811 -16.88 -19.40 -14.11
CA ALA A 811 -18.03 -19.50 -13.22
C ALA A 811 -19.37 -19.61 -13.97
N VAL A 812 -19.43 -19.19 -15.25
CA VAL A 812 -20.65 -19.17 -16.05
C VAL A 812 -20.85 -20.53 -16.72
N ALA A 813 -22.08 -21.07 -16.61
CA ALA A 813 -22.48 -22.30 -17.26
C ALA A 813 -22.77 -22.08 -18.76
N LEU A 814 -22.39 -23.05 -19.58
CA LEU A 814 -22.62 -23.04 -21.03
C LEU A 814 -23.80 -23.96 -21.39
N ASP A 815 -23.58 -25.28 -21.39
CA ASP A 815 -24.57 -26.27 -21.82
C ASP A 815 -24.78 -27.34 -20.74
N THR A 816 -25.97 -27.95 -20.72
CA THR A 816 -26.25 -29.16 -19.92
C THR A 816 -26.26 -30.39 -20.82
N LEU A 817 -25.41 -31.36 -20.52
CA LEU A 817 -25.06 -32.50 -21.36
C LEU A 817 -25.27 -33.82 -20.61
N ALA A 818 -25.54 -34.89 -21.35
CA ALA A 818 -25.61 -36.25 -20.79
C ALA A 818 -24.23 -36.83 -20.47
N ALA A 819 -23.18 -36.38 -21.15
CA ALA A 819 -21.79 -36.78 -20.93
C ALA A 819 -20.83 -35.67 -21.41
N PRO A 820 -19.57 -35.66 -20.94
CA PRO A 820 -18.52 -34.76 -21.44
C PRO A 820 -18.33 -34.85 -22.95
N VAL A 821 -17.98 -33.73 -23.58
CA VAL A 821 -17.75 -33.65 -25.03
C VAL A 821 -16.44 -34.36 -25.38
N PRO A 822 -16.44 -35.31 -26.33
CA PRO A 822 -15.20 -35.94 -26.80
C PRO A 822 -14.25 -34.89 -27.36
N ALA A 823 -13.00 -34.88 -26.89
CA ALA A 823 -12.06 -33.87 -27.31
C ALA A 823 -11.48 -34.14 -28.72
N GLY A 824 -10.99 -33.07 -29.36
CA GLY A 824 -10.37 -33.14 -30.68
C GLY A 824 -8.99 -33.80 -30.67
N PRO A 825 -8.46 -34.19 -31.84
CA PRO A 825 -7.08 -34.66 -31.95
C PRO A 825 -6.09 -33.52 -31.64
N VAL A 826 -4.94 -33.90 -31.07
CA VAL A 826 -3.81 -33.02 -30.81
C VAL A 826 -2.62 -33.43 -31.67
N VAL A 827 -1.55 -32.65 -31.63
CA VAL A 827 -0.29 -32.96 -32.30
C VAL A 827 0.79 -33.28 -31.25
N ALA A 828 1.51 -34.37 -31.42
CA ALA A 828 2.59 -34.77 -30.51
C ALA A 828 3.94 -34.20 -30.95
N TRP A 829 4.57 -33.38 -30.12
CA TRP A 829 5.89 -32.80 -30.37
C TRP A 829 6.98 -33.51 -29.55
N PRO A 830 8.17 -33.80 -30.11
CA PRO A 830 8.54 -33.67 -31.53
C PRO A 830 8.00 -34.81 -32.40
N ASN A 831 7.52 -35.90 -31.79
CA ASN A 831 6.90 -37.03 -32.46
C ASN A 831 5.97 -37.79 -31.52
N ALA A 832 5.14 -38.68 -32.07
CA ALA A 832 4.14 -39.45 -31.32
C ALA A 832 4.72 -40.57 -30.43
N ASN A 833 5.92 -41.07 -30.72
CA ASN A 833 6.52 -42.19 -29.98
C ASN A 833 7.19 -41.74 -28.67
N SER A 834 7.68 -40.50 -28.62
CA SER A 834 8.31 -39.92 -27.44
C SER A 834 7.94 -38.43 -27.34
N PRO A 835 6.67 -38.13 -27.03
CA PRO A 835 6.20 -36.76 -26.93
C PRO A 835 6.80 -36.07 -25.71
N VAL A 836 7.32 -34.86 -25.92
CA VAL A 836 7.72 -33.90 -24.90
C VAL A 836 6.57 -32.95 -24.58
N ALA A 837 5.67 -32.71 -25.55
CA ALA A 837 4.46 -31.93 -25.35
C ALA A 837 3.37 -32.34 -26.36
N TYR A 838 2.12 -32.06 -26.01
CA TYR A 838 0.98 -32.14 -26.93
C TYR A 838 0.49 -30.73 -27.24
N LEU A 839 0.22 -30.45 -28.52
CA LEU A 839 -0.11 -29.12 -29.03
C LEU A 839 -1.48 -29.13 -29.70
N PRO A 840 -2.23 -28.00 -29.66
CA PRO A 840 -3.52 -27.92 -30.34
C PRO A 840 -3.34 -28.01 -31.87
N ALA A 841 -4.21 -28.77 -32.53
CA ALA A 841 -4.24 -28.94 -33.98
C ALA A 841 -4.98 -27.79 -34.69
N ASN A 842 -4.56 -26.54 -34.47
CA ASN A 842 -5.26 -25.32 -34.93
C ASN A 842 -4.56 -24.56 -36.07
N GLY A 843 -3.49 -25.12 -36.67
CA GLY A 843 -2.74 -24.48 -37.76
C GLY A 843 -1.95 -23.22 -37.38
N GLN A 844 -1.87 -22.84 -36.10
CA GLN A 844 -1.10 -21.68 -35.62
C GLN A 844 0.29 -22.11 -35.10
N PRO A 845 1.31 -21.24 -35.07
CA PRO A 845 2.57 -21.55 -34.40
C PRO A 845 2.36 -21.75 -32.89
N GLU A 846 3.30 -22.44 -32.24
CA GLU A 846 3.22 -22.75 -30.80
C GLU A 846 4.61 -22.73 -30.14
N LEU A 847 4.63 -22.49 -28.82
CA LEU A 847 5.86 -22.56 -28.03
C LEU A 847 5.84 -23.78 -27.11
N VAL A 848 6.90 -24.59 -27.23
CA VAL A 848 7.11 -25.79 -26.43
C VAL A 848 8.23 -25.54 -25.43
N PHE A 849 8.04 -26.00 -24.20
CA PHE A 849 8.98 -25.77 -23.11
C PHE A 849 9.33 -27.11 -22.47
N PRO A 850 10.41 -27.78 -22.92
CA PRO A 850 10.87 -29.02 -22.30
C PRO A 850 11.45 -28.72 -20.91
N ASP A 851 10.88 -29.30 -19.85
CA ASP A 851 11.37 -29.12 -18.47
C ASP A 851 12.80 -29.66 -18.26
N THR A 852 13.26 -30.56 -19.14
CA THR A 852 14.58 -31.20 -19.06
C THR A 852 15.74 -30.31 -19.51
N LEU A 853 15.49 -29.15 -20.12
CA LEU A 853 16.54 -28.25 -20.57
C LEU A 853 17.00 -27.32 -19.44
N ALA A 854 18.31 -27.33 -19.16
CA ALA A 854 18.93 -26.45 -18.19
C ALA A 854 18.56 -24.99 -18.50
N ALA A 855 18.08 -24.27 -17.47
CA ALA A 855 17.74 -22.86 -17.63
C ALA A 855 18.97 -22.10 -18.13
N GLN A 856 18.85 -21.47 -19.30
CA GLN A 856 19.85 -20.50 -19.70
C GLN A 856 19.82 -19.37 -18.68
N SER A 857 21.01 -18.93 -18.24
CA SER A 857 21.10 -17.82 -17.30
C SER A 857 20.51 -16.56 -17.94
N LEU A 858 19.39 -16.08 -17.40
CA LEU A 858 18.76 -14.82 -17.77
C LEU A 858 19.73 -13.62 -17.67
N ALA A 859 20.82 -13.76 -16.91
CA ALA A 859 21.88 -12.77 -16.77
C ALA A 859 22.71 -12.55 -18.07
N THR A 860 22.65 -13.50 -19.02
CA THR A 860 23.51 -13.50 -20.22
C THR A 860 22.79 -13.10 -21.51
N LEU A 861 21.48 -12.80 -21.41
CA LEU A 861 20.65 -12.48 -22.57
C LEU A 861 21.07 -11.16 -23.23
N ARG A 862 21.04 -11.14 -24.57
CA ARG A 862 21.46 -10.00 -25.38
C ARG A 862 20.31 -9.01 -25.61
N PRO A 863 20.59 -7.69 -25.69
CA PRO A 863 19.61 -6.68 -26.07
C PRO A 863 18.97 -6.94 -27.43
N ARG A 864 17.63 -6.79 -27.50
CA ARG A 864 16.81 -6.90 -28.72
C ARG A 864 17.05 -8.19 -29.53
N ASP A 865 17.38 -9.27 -28.83
CA ASP A 865 17.55 -10.59 -29.42
C ASP A 865 16.23 -11.37 -29.34
N TRP A 866 15.71 -11.84 -30.48
CA TRP A 866 14.48 -12.64 -30.50
C TRP A 866 14.61 -13.94 -29.69
N ARG A 867 15.81 -14.55 -29.65
CA ARG A 867 16.08 -15.72 -28.79
C ARG A 867 15.99 -15.39 -27.31
N ALA A 868 16.29 -14.15 -26.93
CA ALA A 868 16.09 -13.71 -25.55
C ALA A 868 14.60 -13.64 -25.21
N GLY A 869 13.74 -13.28 -26.16
CA GLY A 869 12.28 -13.34 -26.00
C GLY A 869 11.79 -14.75 -25.67
N LEU A 870 12.27 -15.76 -26.39
CA LEU A 870 11.98 -17.18 -26.09
C LEU A 870 12.42 -17.56 -24.67
N ALA A 871 13.64 -17.18 -24.27
CA ALA A 871 14.16 -17.46 -22.94
C ALA A 871 13.37 -16.77 -21.81
N LEU A 872 12.94 -15.52 -22.03
CA LEU A 872 12.10 -14.78 -21.08
C LEU A 872 10.72 -15.43 -20.94
N GLN A 873 10.11 -15.85 -22.05
CA GLN A 873 8.84 -16.55 -22.01
C GLN A 873 8.94 -17.93 -21.35
N ALA A 874 10.08 -18.61 -21.53
CA ALA A 874 10.38 -19.87 -20.83
C ALA A 874 10.51 -19.67 -19.32
N GLY A 875 11.23 -18.62 -18.90
CA GLY A 875 11.33 -18.26 -17.50
C GLY A 875 9.98 -17.90 -16.89
N TRP A 876 9.14 -17.15 -17.61
CA TRP A 876 7.78 -16.81 -17.15
C TRP A 876 6.89 -18.05 -17.05
N ARG A 877 6.89 -18.93 -18.06
CA ARG A 877 6.12 -20.19 -18.01
C ARG A 877 6.57 -21.11 -16.88
N ARG A 878 7.87 -21.18 -16.61
CA ARG A 878 8.39 -21.91 -15.45
C ARG A 878 7.90 -21.31 -14.14
N GLN A 879 7.80 -19.99 -14.01
CA GLN A 879 7.23 -19.36 -12.84
C GLN A 879 5.74 -19.68 -12.68
N LEU A 880 4.99 -19.82 -13.76
CA LEU A 880 3.59 -20.25 -13.71
C LEU A 880 3.45 -21.71 -13.23
N HIS A 881 4.41 -22.56 -13.54
CA HIS A 881 4.46 -23.98 -13.13
C HIS A 881 5.06 -24.18 -11.72
N HIS A 882 6.00 -23.33 -11.33
CA HIS A 882 6.65 -23.31 -10.01
C HIS A 882 6.55 -21.93 -9.33
N PRO A 883 5.33 -21.46 -8.98
CA PRO A 883 5.13 -20.14 -8.37
C PRO A 883 5.88 -19.95 -7.05
N GLU A 884 6.22 -21.02 -6.33
CA GLU A 884 7.00 -20.97 -5.09
C GLU A 884 8.40 -20.35 -5.28
N THR A 885 8.92 -20.35 -6.50
CA THR A 885 10.19 -19.69 -6.87
C THR A 885 10.00 -18.26 -7.37
N GLY A 886 8.74 -17.79 -7.43
CA GLY A 886 8.31 -16.63 -8.19
C GLY A 886 8.86 -15.28 -7.73
N GLU A 887 9.20 -15.08 -6.46
CA GLU A 887 9.80 -13.81 -6.03
C GLU A 887 11.20 -13.62 -6.63
N ALA A 888 12.08 -14.61 -6.45
CA ALA A 888 13.44 -14.54 -6.95
C ALA A 888 13.47 -14.62 -8.49
N ALA A 889 12.71 -15.57 -9.07
CA ALA A 889 12.62 -15.74 -10.51
C ALA A 889 11.98 -14.52 -11.19
N GLY A 890 10.93 -13.95 -10.60
CA GLY A 890 10.25 -12.75 -11.10
C GLY A 890 11.16 -11.53 -11.13
N ARG A 891 11.95 -11.29 -10.07
CA ARG A 891 12.97 -10.22 -10.07
C ARG A 891 14.01 -10.41 -11.18
N GLN A 892 14.46 -11.64 -11.40
CA GLN A 892 15.41 -11.93 -12.49
C GLN A 892 14.78 -11.71 -13.87
N LEU A 893 13.51 -12.07 -14.06
CA LEU A 893 12.76 -11.82 -15.29
C LEU A 893 12.60 -10.32 -15.57
N VAL A 894 12.25 -9.52 -14.55
CA VAL A 894 12.16 -8.06 -14.69
C VAL A 894 13.52 -7.45 -15.05
N GLN A 895 14.59 -7.85 -14.36
CA GLN A 895 15.95 -7.38 -14.67
C GLN A 895 16.41 -7.80 -16.08
N ALA A 896 16.08 -9.02 -16.49
CA ALA A 896 16.41 -9.51 -17.82
C ALA A 896 15.61 -8.78 -18.90
N SER A 897 14.32 -8.52 -18.67
CA SER A 897 13.47 -7.65 -19.50
C SER A 897 14.09 -6.27 -19.70
N PHE A 898 14.55 -5.62 -18.63
CA PHE A 898 15.23 -4.32 -18.73
C PHE A 898 16.52 -4.38 -19.57
N ARG A 899 17.31 -5.45 -19.42
CA ARG A 899 18.54 -5.62 -20.20
C ARG A 899 18.25 -5.91 -21.68
N THR A 900 17.26 -6.75 -21.95
CA THR A 900 16.91 -7.14 -23.32
C THR A 900 16.12 -6.08 -24.04
N GLY A 901 15.41 -5.23 -23.30
CA GLY A 901 14.40 -4.31 -23.83
C GLY A 901 13.22 -5.08 -24.43
N LEU A 902 12.84 -6.22 -23.86
CA LEU A 902 11.71 -7.02 -24.34
C LEU A 902 10.62 -7.05 -23.27
N LEU A 903 9.40 -6.74 -23.65
CA LEU A 903 8.25 -6.76 -22.75
C LEU A 903 7.99 -8.19 -22.27
N THR A 904 7.71 -8.33 -20.97
CA THR A 904 7.26 -9.56 -20.33
C THR A 904 5.98 -9.29 -19.54
N PRO A 905 5.23 -10.33 -19.13
CA PRO A 905 4.04 -10.15 -18.29
C PRO A 905 4.27 -9.48 -16.93
N LEU A 906 5.53 -9.38 -16.47
CA LEU A 906 5.93 -8.71 -15.23
C LEU A 906 6.41 -7.27 -15.44
N THR A 907 6.44 -6.79 -16.68
CA THR A 907 6.93 -5.47 -17.05
C THR A 907 5.93 -4.73 -17.92
N ALA A 908 6.10 -3.42 -18.03
CA ALA A 908 5.27 -2.51 -18.80
C ALA A 908 6.15 -1.49 -19.52
N TYR A 909 5.75 -1.08 -20.72
CA TYR A 909 6.26 0.15 -21.29
C TYR A 909 5.37 1.31 -20.85
N LEU A 910 5.97 2.35 -20.28
CA LEU A 910 5.29 3.58 -19.87
C LEU A 910 5.95 4.79 -20.52
N ALA A 911 5.24 5.49 -21.39
CA ALA A 911 5.67 6.77 -21.95
C ALA A 911 5.29 7.90 -20.98
N LEU A 912 6.25 8.77 -20.66
CA LEU A 912 6.14 9.84 -19.67
C LEU A 912 6.61 11.18 -20.24
N GLU A 913 5.95 12.26 -19.84
CA GLU A 913 6.15 13.62 -20.34
C GLU A 913 7.43 14.27 -19.79
N ASN A 914 7.75 14.05 -18.51
CA ASN A 914 8.78 14.82 -17.81
C ASN A 914 9.68 14.00 -16.87
N ASP A 915 10.81 14.56 -16.47
CA ASP A 915 11.82 13.89 -15.66
C ASP A 915 11.35 13.57 -14.23
N ALA A 916 10.45 14.36 -13.65
CA ALA A 916 9.90 14.09 -12.32
C ALA A 916 9.01 12.83 -12.33
N GLN A 917 8.18 12.65 -13.36
CA GLN A 917 7.43 11.40 -13.55
C GLN A 917 8.38 10.21 -13.72
N LYS A 918 9.48 10.38 -14.49
CA LYS A 918 10.50 9.34 -14.68
C LYS A 918 11.22 8.99 -13.37
N ALA A 919 11.50 9.98 -12.52
CA ALA A 919 12.09 9.78 -11.19
C ALA A 919 11.11 9.07 -10.23
N ALA A 920 9.85 9.48 -10.22
CA ALA A 920 8.81 8.85 -9.41
C ALA A 920 8.57 7.38 -9.81
N LEU A 921 8.58 7.07 -11.11
CA LEU A 921 8.55 5.70 -11.62
C LEU A 921 9.71 4.86 -11.08
N ARG A 922 10.95 5.38 -11.14
CA ARG A 922 12.13 4.66 -10.61
C ARG A 922 12.02 4.41 -9.11
N ARG A 923 11.57 5.39 -8.33
CA ARG A 923 11.35 5.24 -6.88
C ARG A 923 10.30 4.19 -6.59
N LYS A 924 9.14 4.27 -7.27
CA LYS A 924 8.04 3.31 -7.08
C LYS A 924 8.42 1.90 -7.50
N GLN A 925 9.17 1.76 -8.59
CA GLN A 925 9.73 0.49 -9.02
C GLN A 925 10.67 -0.12 -7.98
N ALA A 926 11.57 0.67 -7.39
CA ALA A 926 12.46 0.18 -6.35
C ALA A 926 11.68 -0.34 -5.13
N GLU A 927 10.61 0.37 -4.74
CA GLU A 927 9.69 -0.06 -3.69
C GLU A 927 8.96 -1.37 -4.03
N MET A 928 8.38 -1.48 -5.23
CA MET A 928 7.70 -2.71 -5.69
C MET A 928 8.62 -3.94 -5.72
N LEU A 929 9.86 -3.76 -6.18
CA LEU A 929 10.82 -4.87 -6.27
C LEU A 929 11.35 -5.31 -4.91
N ALA A 930 11.43 -4.40 -3.94
CA ALA A 930 11.86 -4.69 -2.58
C ALA A 930 10.77 -5.37 -1.74
N GLY A 931 9.50 -4.99 -1.96
CA GLY A 931 8.36 -5.55 -1.25
C GLY A 931 7.93 -6.95 -1.71
N HIS A 932 6.99 -7.52 -0.97
CA HIS A 932 6.37 -8.80 -1.32
C HIS A 932 5.59 -8.74 -2.65
N SER A 933 5.69 -9.79 -3.47
CA SER A 933 5.12 -9.81 -4.82
C SER A 933 3.58 -9.76 -4.85
N ALA A 934 2.93 -10.22 -3.77
CA ALA A 934 1.47 -10.19 -3.63
C ALA A 934 0.88 -8.89 -3.04
N LEU A 935 1.71 -8.03 -2.43
CA LEU A 935 1.26 -6.69 -2.02
C LEU A 935 1.17 -5.79 -3.26
N GLU A 936 0.57 -4.61 -3.17
CA GLU A 936 0.41 -3.68 -4.31
C GLU A 936 0.67 -2.22 -3.91
N ALA A 937 0.76 -1.34 -4.90
CA ALA A 937 0.78 0.08 -4.62
C ALA A 937 -0.55 0.53 -4.00
N GLU A 938 -0.52 1.58 -3.18
CA GLU A 938 -1.73 2.16 -2.60
C GLU A 938 -2.75 2.54 -3.70
N GLU A 939 -3.95 1.98 -3.60
CA GLU A 939 -5.13 2.38 -4.36
C GLU A 939 -5.62 3.71 -3.78
N ASP A 940 -5.65 4.78 -4.56
CA ASP A 940 -6.19 6.06 -4.08
C ASP A 940 -7.61 6.29 -4.58
N ARG A 941 -8.53 6.28 -3.63
CA ARG A 941 -9.85 6.89 -3.78
C ARG A 941 -9.66 8.40 -3.82
N ARG A 942 -10.25 9.04 -4.84
CA ARG A 942 -10.35 10.51 -4.95
C ARG A 942 -10.71 11.09 -3.58
N MET A 943 -9.87 11.97 -3.06
CA MET A 943 -10.29 12.85 -1.99
C MET A 943 -11.41 13.72 -2.58
N SER A 944 -12.64 13.56 -2.09
CA SER A 944 -13.61 14.65 -2.17
C SER A 944 -13.01 15.81 -1.38
N GLU A 945 -12.65 16.87 -2.09
CA GLU A 945 -12.00 18.06 -1.52
C GLU A 945 -12.73 18.53 -0.25
N PRO A 946 -12.07 18.54 0.91
CA PRO A 946 -12.60 19.14 2.10
C PRO A 946 -11.85 20.44 2.36
N GLY A 947 -12.39 21.55 1.83
CA GLY A 947 -11.79 22.88 2.00
C GLY A 947 -12.77 23.96 2.47
N ASP A 948 -14.00 23.96 1.95
CA ASP A 948 -14.85 25.16 2.09
C ASP A 948 -15.91 25.02 3.19
N TRP A 949 -16.31 23.80 3.55
CA TRP A 949 -17.41 23.56 4.48
C TRP A 949 -17.03 23.80 5.94
N LEU A 950 -15.77 23.57 6.34
CA LEU A 950 -15.32 23.75 7.73
C LEU A 950 -15.08 25.24 8.02
N VAL A 951 -14.55 25.98 7.04
CA VAL A 951 -14.51 27.45 7.05
C VAL A 951 -15.92 28.02 6.97
N GLY A 952 -16.79 27.45 6.13
CA GLY A 952 -18.20 27.79 6.02
C GLY A 952 -19.01 27.50 7.30
N ALA A 953 -18.72 26.41 8.01
CA ALA A 953 -19.36 26.06 9.27
C ALA A 953 -18.87 26.95 10.42
N LEU A 954 -17.58 27.32 10.43
CA LEU A 954 -17.03 28.30 11.38
C LEU A 954 -17.58 29.72 11.12
N LEU A 955 -17.75 30.10 9.84
CA LEU A 955 -18.41 31.34 9.44
C LEU A 955 -19.91 31.33 9.77
N ALA A 956 -20.61 30.23 9.50
CA ALA A 956 -22.03 30.07 9.82
C ALA A 956 -22.27 30.05 11.34
N ALA A 957 -21.39 29.42 12.12
CA ALA A 957 -21.42 29.49 13.58
C ALA A 957 -21.15 30.91 14.09
N GLY A 958 -20.22 31.63 13.47
CA GLY A 958 -19.95 33.05 13.76
C GLY A 958 -21.14 33.97 13.43
N LEU A 959 -21.80 33.74 12.30
CA LEU A 959 -22.98 34.51 11.85
C LEU A 959 -24.23 34.17 12.68
N ALA A 960 -24.46 32.89 13.01
CA ALA A 960 -25.54 32.46 13.89
C ALA A 960 -25.37 33.04 15.30
N TRP A 961 -24.14 33.11 15.81
CA TRP A 961 -23.86 33.74 17.09
C TRP A 961 -24.08 35.26 17.07
N GLN A 962 -23.68 35.95 15.99
CA GLN A 962 -24.00 37.37 15.81
C GLN A 962 -25.51 37.62 15.70
N GLY A 963 -26.25 36.76 14.99
CA GLY A 963 -27.72 36.82 14.89
C GLY A 963 -28.39 36.65 16.24
N TRP A 964 -27.97 35.66 17.03
CA TRP A 964 -28.47 35.43 18.38
C TRP A 964 -28.19 36.60 19.34
N ARG A 965 -27.02 37.24 19.23
CA ARG A 965 -26.67 38.45 20.00
C ARG A 965 -27.54 39.65 19.64
N ARG A 966 -27.84 39.85 18.35
CA ARG A 966 -28.73 40.94 17.89
C ARG A 966 -30.16 40.71 18.35
N TYR A 967 -30.65 39.47 18.29
CA TYR A 967 -31.99 39.10 18.77
C TYR A 967 -32.15 39.34 20.29
N ARG A 968 -31.15 38.98 21.09
CA ARG A 968 -31.15 39.29 22.55
C ARG A 968 -31.08 40.78 22.87
N ARG A 969 -30.42 41.60 22.05
CA ARG A 969 -30.38 43.06 22.25
C ARG A 969 -31.69 43.74 21.82
N ALA A 970 -32.37 43.23 20.79
CA ALA A 970 -33.68 43.72 20.38
C ALA A 970 -34.78 43.35 21.40
N GLY A 971 -34.69 42.19 22.03
CA GLY A 971 -35.62 41.77 23.10
C GLY A 971 -35.47 42.49 24.44
N LEU A 972 -34.39 43.25 24.65
CA LEU A 972 -34.14 44.05 25.87
C LEU A 972 -34.55 45.54 25.71
N VAL A 973 -35.08 45.92 24.55
CA VAL A 973 -35.61 47.28 24.29
C VAL A 973 -37.15 47.30 24.25
N ALA A 974 -37.79 46.13 24.39
CA ALA A 974 -39.25 45.98 24.38
C ALA A 974 -39.81 45.32 25.66
N GLY A 975 -39.12 45.46 26.80
CA GLY A 975 -39.56 44.94 28.10
C GLY A 975 -39.20 45.88 29.23
#